data_AF-D2BRR0-F1
#
_entry.id   AF-D2BRR0-F1
#
_cell.length_a   1.000
_cell.length_b   1.000
_cell.length_c   1.000
_cell.angle_alpha   90.00
_cell.angle_beta   90.00
_cell.angle_gamma   90.00
#
_symmetry.space_group_name_H-M   'P 1'
#
loop_
_entity.id
_entity.type
_entity.pdbx_description
1 polymer ?
#
loop_
_entity_poly.entity_id
_entity_poly.type
_entity_poly.pdbx_seq_one_letter_code
_entity_poly.pdbx_strand_id
1 'polypeptide(L)'
;MSVNNQVFSPFTLPNGVELKNRLLMAPMTTCTGFYDGTVTRELVEYYQVRAGSIGAVIVECCFIDDKGLAFPGAIGIDHDNKIAGLAKIASAIKEKGSKAILQIYHGGRMVEPKLIGGRSPVGPSAVAAPREGAAVPLALTGEEVEAMIAKFGEGVRRAIEAGFDGVEIHGANTYLIQQFYSPNSNQRTDEWGGSRDNRARFPLAVLDITHKMARQYADDSFIIGYRFSPEEIEEPGIRFDDTLYLLEKLAARGLDYLHFSMGYTLRSSIVDTTDPTPLIGKYVAMRSDTLAKVPVIGVGGVVNQADADAALEHGYDLVAVGKACIAYPDWTERLISQQKIDLFIDSTQREALTIPEPLWRFSLVEAMIRDMGLAAKKFKAGVFQETVQDDAGELVINISLETDRIADVTLMPHAQLHTDFVSSFEVIRSRILEANSPHVDAVTGATVQSEAVKKAVSKALARSCKAAIVEEGGDLAEMNCYDVVVIGSGGAGLAAAIQACDDGARVLIVEKMSSIGGNTIKASVGMNAAGTRFQKMRGIVDDKQRFYEETLKGGKQKNNPDLLKRFVEGAPMAIDWLAERGIELNDITITGGMSVDRTHRPADGSAVGGFLISGLVKNINKRNIDVMLETAVIDILHDAGAVTGVRVQSEDNEQLTIATKGVIVATGGFSANRDMVLKYRPDLDGFVTTNHRGATGCGIAILEKVGADTVDLGEIQIHPTVEQNTSYLISESIRGGGAILVNQQGQRFFNEMETRDKVSASIIALPEKYAYILFDEQVRVKNKAADEYLSRGFVVSAASPRELADKLAIDADALQATLARYNRFVEKQHDDDFGRQTALRHPLNQGPFYAIRIAPGVHHTMGGVVINTDTAVLDRKKRVIRGAFAAGEVVGGIHGGNRIGGNAIADIIVFGIQAGRNAATYVRM
;
A
#
# COMPACT_ATOMS: atom_id res chain seq x y z
N MET A 1 32.34 -30.13 -8.06
CA MET A 1 32.78 -28.81 -8.54
C MET A 1 33.56 -28.18 -7.41
N SER A 2 34.81 -27.73 -7.64
CA SER A 2 35.59 -27.08 -6.59
C SER A 2 34.90 -25.80 -6.16
N VAL A 3 34.70 -25.59 -4.86
CA VAL A 3 34.15 -24.34 -4.31
C VAL A 3 35.09 -23.21 -4.73
N ASN A 4 34.60 -22.30 -5.59
CA ASN A 4 35.37 -21.16 -6.06
C ASN A 4 35.42 -20.12 -4.93
N ASN A 5 36.44 -20.16 -4.07
CA ASN A 5 36.60 -19.23 -2.94
C ASN A 5 37.05 -17.81 -3.34
N GLN A 6 36.87 -17.42 -4.61
CA GLN A 6 37.31 -16.13 -5.15
C GLN A 6 36.64 -14.95 -4.44
N VAL A 7 35.41 -15.09 -3.99
CA VAL A 7 34.69 -14.02 -3.27
C VAL A 7 35.38 -13.58 -1.97
N PHE A 8 36.09 -14.50 -1.30
CA PHE A 8 36.81 -14.24 -0.05
C PHE A 8 38.28 -13.86 -0.24
N SER A 9 38.79 -13.85 -1.48
CA SER A 9 40.17 -13.44 -1.76
C SER A 9 40.34 -11.93 -1.62
N PRO A 10 41.47 -11.43 -1.09
CA PRO A 10 41.78 -10.00 -1.12
C PRO A 10 41.71 -9.40 -2.53
N PHE A 11 41.41 -8.12 -2.61
CA PHE A 11 41.33 -7.36 -3.86
C PHE A 11 42.00 -6.00 -3.71
N THR A 12 42.94 -5.67 -4.59
CA THR A 12 43.64 -4.38 -4.59
C THR A 12 42.98 -3.41 -5.57
N LEU A 13 42.53 -2.27 -5.08
CA LEU A 13 41.98 -1.18 -5.88
C LEU A 13 43.08 -0.47 -6.70
N PRO A 14 42.72 0.29 -7.76
CA PRO A 14 43.68 1.01 -8.60
C PRO A 14 44.63 1.94 -7.85
N ASN A 15 44.18 2.58 -6.77
CA ASN A 15 45.02 3.40 -5.87
C ASN A 15 45.94 2.61 -4.92
N GLY A 16 45.95 1.27 -4.99
CA GLY A 16 46.80 0.40 -4.17
C GLY A 16 46.19 0.00 -2.82
N VAL A 17 44.97 0.45 -2.49
CA VAL A 17 44.30 0.01 -1.27
C VAL A 17 43.84 -1.45 -1.40
N GLU A 18 44.23 -2.28 -0.44
CA GLU A 18 43.77 -3.66 -0.35
C GLU A 18 42.46 -3.76 0.46
N LEU A 19 41.45 -4.39 -0.15
CA LEU A 19 40.27 -4.91 0.51
C LEU A 19 40.53 -6.37 0.90
N LYS A 20 40.16 -6.77 2.12
CA LYS A 20 40.38 -8.14 2.60
C LYS A 20 39.60 -9.22 1.85
N ASN A 21 38.51 -8.84 1.17
CA ASN A 21 37.72 -9.67 0.29
C ASN A 21 36.94 -8.82 -0.72
N ARG A 22 36.20 -9.48 -1.62
CA ARG A 22 35.42 -8.84 -2.70
C ARG A 22 34.01 -8.40 -2.27
N LEU A 23 33.71 -8.42 -0.98
CA LEU A 23 32.37 -8.17 -0.44
C LEU A 23 32.27 -6.77 0.17
N LEU A 24 31.21 -6.05 -0.16
CA LEU A 24 30.91 -4.72 0.35
C LEU A 24 29.48 -4.64 0.88
N MET A 25 29.26 -3.83 1.92
CA MET A 25 27.90 -3.43 2.29
C MET A 25 27.45 -2.30 1.36
N ALA A 26 26.28 -2.47 0.73
CA ALA A 26 25.69 -1.46 -0.15
C ALA A 26 25.12 -0.29 0.66
N PRO A 27 25.15 0.94 0.11
CA PRO A 27 24.60 2.11 0.79
C PRO A 27 23.06 2.05 0.76
N MET A 28 22.47 2.02 1.96
CA MET A 28 21.02 1.97 2.19
C MET A 28 20.65 3.01 3.25
N THR A 29 19.81 3.98 2.89
CA THR A 29 19.35 5.02 3.80
C THR A 29 18.54 4.42 4.95
N THR A 30 18.99 4.68 6.18
CA THR A 30 18.41 4.11 7.40
C THR A 30 17.29 4.96 7.98
N CYS A 31 17.13 6.20 7.50
CA CYS A 31 16.19 7.18 8.03
C CYS A 31 16.38 7.48 9.53
N THR A 32 17.60 7.29 10.05
CA THR A 32 17.92 7.33 11.49
C THR A 32 18.74 8.57 11.91
N GLY A 33 19.00 9.51 10.99
CA GLY A 33 19.57 10.82 11.32
C GLY A 33 18.60 11.69 12.12
N PHE A 34 19.14 12.61 12.92
CA PHE A 34 18.32 13.65 13.56
C PHE A 34 17.71 14.60 12.51
N TYR A 35 16.74 15.42 12.93
CA TYR A 35 16.00 16.34 12.04
C TYR A 35 16.90 17.31 11.25
N ASP A 36 18.10 17.58 11.75
CA ASP A 36 19.08 18.46 11.11
C ASP A 36 20.11 17.68 10.28
N GLY A 37 20.01 16.36 10.17
CA GLY A 37 20.95 15.48 9.50
C GLY A 37 22.18 15.08 10.31
N THR A 38 22.24 15.35 11.63
CA THR A 38 23.31 14.81 12.49
C THR A 38 23.15 13.32 12.78
N VAL A 39 24.27 12.65 13.01
CA VAL A 39 24.37 11.21 13.30
C VAL A 39 23.85 10.87 14.70
N THR A 40 23.00 9.85 14.79
CA THR A 40 22.52 9.27 16.05
C THR A 40 23.43 8.16 16.54
N ARG A 41 23.32 7.81 17.84
CA ARG A 41 24.03 6.67 18.43
C ARG A 41 23.61 5.33 17.79
N GLU A 42 22.31 5.14 17.59
CA GLU A 42 21.74 3.94 16.98
C GLU A 42 22.32 3.67 15.59
N LEU A 43 22.58 4.73 14.82
CA LEU A 43 23.20 4.62 13.50
C LEU A 43 24.67 4.18 13.57
N VAL A 44 25.43 4.65 14.56
CA VAL A 44 26.82 4.21 14.79
C VAL A 44 26.83 2.72 15.14
N GLU A 45 25.97 2.28 16.05
CA GLU A 45 25.85 0.87 16.46
C GLU A 45 25.43 -0.02 15.28
N TYR A 46 24.49 0.44 14.44
CA TYR A 46 24.04 -0.27 13.23
C TYR A 46 25.19 -0.59 12.27
N TYR A 47 26.05 0.38 11.96
CA TYR A 47 27.21 0.15 11.10
C TYR A 47 28.32 -0.64 11.80
N GLN A 48 28.51 -0.45 13.12
CA GLN A 48 29.54 -1.15 13.88
C GLN A 48 29.34 -2.67 13.85
N VAL A 49 28.11 -3.15 14.00
CA VAL A 49 27.82 -4.60 14.03
C VAL A 49 27.84 -5.26 12.66
N ARG A 50 27.83 -4.47 11.58
CA ARG A 50 27.89 -4.91 10.17
C ARG A 50 29.29 -4.79 9.56
N ALA A 51 30.24 -4.25 10.33
CA ALA A 51 31.65 -4.19 9.98
C ALA A 51 32.42 -5.35 10.62
N GLY A 52 33.58 -5.69 10.07
CA GLY A 52 34.37 -6.83 10.54
C GLY A 52 34.91 -7.65 9.39
N SER A 53 34.27 -8.79 9.14
CA SER A 53 34.66 -9.68 8.04
C SER A 53 34.39 -9.11 6.65
N ILE A 54 33.42 -8.21 6.47
CA ILE A 54 33.15 -7.59 5.17
C ILE A 54 34.28 -6.62 4.76
N GLY A 55 34.61 -6.57 3.48
CA GLY A 55 35.76 -5.82 2.96
C GLY A 55 35.64 -4.31 3.15
N ALA A 56 34.48 -3.77 2.81
CA ALA A 56 34.17 -2.35 2.98
C ALA A 56 32.69 -2.14 3.31
N VAL A 57 32.40 -1.04 3.97
CA VAL A 57 31.04 -0.57 4.24
C VAL A 57 30.86 0.77 3.54
N ILE A 58 29.95 0.82 2.57
CA ILE A 58 29.53 2.07 1.94
C ILE A 58 28.34 2.58 2.74
N VAL A 59 28.58 3.64 3.51
CA VAL A 59 27.57 4.30 4.35
C VAL A 59 26.53 4.97 3.47
N GLU A 60 25.30 5.05 3.98
CA GLU A 60 24.16 5.69 3.31
C GLU A 60 24.45 7.08 2.75
N CYS A 61 23.59 7.51 1.83
CA CYS A 61 23.76 8.77 1.12
C CYS A 61 23.67 9.99 2.05
N CYS A 62 24.74 10.80 2.05
CA CYS A 62 24.84 12.06 2.80
C CYS A 62 24.55 13.26 1.90
N PHE A 63 23.55 14.07 2.26
CA PHE A 63 23.20 15.24 1.45
C PHE A 63 24.26 16.33 1.62
N ILE A 64 24.75 16.87 0.50
CA ILE A 64 25.78 17.93 0.46
C ILE A 64 25.20 19.35 0.55
N ASP A 65 23.87 19.48 0.49
CA ASP A 65 23.13 20.75 0.50
C ASP A 65 21.79 20.57 1.22
N ASP A 66 21.32 21.62 1.88
CA ASP A 66 20.07 21.62 2.65
C ASP A 66 18.79 21.58 1.77
N LYS A 67 18.92 21.74 0.45
CA LYS A 67 17.87 21.43 -0.53
C LYS A 67 18.02 20.04 -1.17
N GLY A 68 19.03 19.27 -0.76
CA GLY A 68 19.37 17.97 -1.31
C GLY A 68 18.75 16.76 -0.59
N LEU A 69 17.99 16.98 0.49
CA LEU A 69 17.44 15.93 1.35
C LEU A 69 16.31 15.13 0.66
N ALA A 70 16.59 13.91 0.19
CA ALA A 70 15.61 13.07 -0.50
C ALA A 70 14.85 12.08 0.41
N PHE A 71 15.29 11.89 1.65
CA PHE A 71 14.69 10.95 2.59
C PHE A 71 14.48 11.59 3.96
N PRO A 72 13.38 11.26 4.67
CA PRO A 72 13.25 11.62 6.07
C PRO A 72 14.38 10.97 6.88
N GLY A 73 15.01 11.72 7.78
CA GLY A 73 16.08 11.21 8.63
C GLY A 73 17.35 10.78 7.89
N ALA A 74 17.59 11.21 6.65
CA ALA A 74 18.92 11.06 6.06
C ALA A 74 19.93 11.96 6.79
N ILE A 75 21.19 11.53 6.80
CA ILE A 75 22.30 12.28 7.40
C ILE A 75 22.91 13.27 6.39
N GLY A 76 23.50 14.36 6.89
CA GLY A 76 24.06 15.45 6.10
C GLY A 76 25.57 15.50 6.14
N ILE A 77 26.16 16.11 5.10
CA ILE A 77 27.58 16.52 5.02
C ILE A 77 27.72 17.96 4.47
N ASP A 78 26.64 18.72 4.61
CA ASP A 78 26.46 20.08 4.14
C ASP A 78 27.21 21.13 4.99
N HIS A 79 27.52 20.81 6.26
CA HIS A 79 28.17 21.72 7.22
C HIS A 79 29.26 21.03 8.08
N ASP A 80 30.22 21.81 8.58
CA ASP A 80 31.35 21.29 9.39
C ASP A 80 30.90 20.67 10.72
N ASN A 81 29.76 21.08 11.25
CA ASN A 81 29.20 20.48 12.47
C ASN A 81 28.83 18.99 12.31
N LYS A 82 28.78 18.48 11.07
CA LYS A 82 28.51 17.06 10.78
C LYS A 82 29.73 16.17 10.98
N ILE A 83 30.95 16.73 10.90
CA ILE A 83 32.22 15.99 10.94
C ILE A 83 32.31 15.11 12.19
N ALA A 84 32.02 15.66 13.38
CA ALA A 84 32.17 14.92 14.63
C ALA A 84 31.22 13.71 14.75
N GLY A 85 30.02 13.79 14.17
CA GLY A 85 29.07 12.67 14.14
C GLY A 85 29.50 11.62 13.12
N LEU A 86 29.85 12.07 11.91
CA LEU A 86 30.35 11.23 10.83
C LEU A 86 31.64 10.47 11.21
N ALA A 87 32.52 11.11 11.98
CA ALA A 87 33.75 10.49 12.48
C ALA A 87 33.50 9.29 13.40
N LYS A 88 32.38 9.27 14.12
CA LYS A 88 31.99 8.12 14.95
C LYS A 88 31.61 6.92 14.09
N ILE A 89 30.92 7.14 12.96
CA ILE A 89 30.60 6.08 12.01
C ILE A 89 31.88 5.53 11.37
N ALA A 90 32.74 6.42 10.85
CA ALA A 90 34.01 6.00 10.25
C ALA A 90 34.87 5.19 11.23
N SER A 91 35.02 5.67 12.46
CA SER A 91 35.78 4.97 13.50
C SER A 91 35.16 3.62 13.85
N ALA A 92 33.84 3.54 14.05
CA ALA A 92 33.15 2.31 14.40
C ALA A 92 33.29 1.20 13.34
N ILE A 93 33.32 1.57 12.06
CA ILE A 93 33.56 0.63 10.94
C ILE A 93 35.04 0.21 10.92
N LYS A 94 35.96 1.18 10.98
CA LYS A 94 37.40 0.95 10.83
C LYS A 94 38.02 0.18 11.99
N GLU A 95 37.52 0.38 13.21
CA GLU A 95 37.94 -0.39 14.39
C GLU A 95 37.62 -1.89 14.28
N LYS A 96 36.60 -2.26 13.49
CA LYS A 96 36.31 -3.65 13.12
C LYS A 96 37.14 -4.15 11.94
N GLY A 97 37.87 -3.26 11.28
CA GLY A 97 38.81 -3.55 10.22
C GLY A 97 38.23 -3.52 8.81
N SER A 98 36.97 -3.11 8.61
CA SER A 98 36.41 -2.84 7.27
C SER A 98 36.82 -1.44 6.80
N LYS A 99 36.94 -1.23 5.48
CA LYS A 99 37.10 0.14 4.94
C LYS A 99 35.79 0.91 5.07
N ALA A 100 35.86 2.18 5.47
CA ALA A 100 34.69 3.05 5.59
C ALA A 100 34.61 4.01 4.40
N ILE A 101 33.55 3.91 3.60
CA ILE A 101 33.32 4.77 2.43
C ILE A 101 32.02 5.54 2.64
N LEU A 102 32.02 6.85 2.38
CA LEU A 102 30.82 7.68 2.50
C LEU A 102 30.20 8.00 1.15
N GLN A 103 28.93 7.66 0.94
CA GLN A 103 28.23 8.06 -0.28
C GLN A 103 27.76 9.53 -0.18
N ILE A 104 28.07 10.36 -1.17
CA ILE A 104 27.66 11.78 -1.22
C ILE A 104 26.68 12.03 -2.36
N TYR A 105 25.62 12.81 -2.10
CA TYR A 105 24.56 13.03 -3.07
C TYR A 105 23.81 14.37 -2.91
N HIS A 106 22.95 14.64 -3.89
CA HIS A 106 21.91 15.67 -3.83
C HIS A 106 20.65 15.17 -4.53
N GLY A 107 19.49 15.16 -3.86
CA GLY A 107 18.25 14.58 -4.40
C GLY A 107 17.65 15.26 -5.63
N GLY A 108 17.92 16.55 -5.83
CA GLY A 108 17.48 17.30 -7.01
C GLY A 108 15.94 17.31 -7.16
N ARG A 109 15.42 17.07 -8.36
CA ARG A 109 13.95 16.99 -8.63
C ARG A 109 13.20 15.88 -7.87
N MET A 110 13.91 14.98 -7.19
CA MET A 110 13.31 13.92 -6.37
C MET A 110 13.02 14.36 -4.93
N VAL A 111 13.52 15.53 -4.51
CA VAL A 111 13.27 16.07 -3.17
C VAL A 111 11.82 16.54 -3.04
N GLU A 112 11.14 16.07 -2.00
CA GLU A 112 9.80 16.55 -1.66
C GLU A 112 9.90 17.88 -0.88
N PRO A 113 9.12 18.92 -1.24
CA PRO A 113 9.18 20.22 -0.56
C PRO A 113 9.05 20.14 0.96
N LYS A 114 8.23 19.21 1.48
CA LYS A 114 8.02 19.00 2.91
C LYS A 114 9.30 18.65 3.67
N LEU A 115 10.26 17.97 3.04
CA LEU A 115 11.54 17.60 3.66
C LEU A 115 12.48 18.79 3.81
N ILE A 116 12.31 19.81 2.97
CA ILE A 116 13.16 21.01 2.94
C ILE A 116 12.39 22.24 3.42
N GLY A 117 11.47 22.06 4.37
CA GLY A 117 10.74 23.16 5.01
C GLY A 117 9.75 23.88 4.09
N GLY A 118 9.19 23.18 3.10
CA GLY A 118 8.26 23.73 2.11
C GLY A 118 8.94 24.47 0.94
N ARG A 119 10.28 24.50 0.90
CA ARG A 119 11.03 25.15 -0.19
C ARG A 119 10.93 24.34 -1.48
N SER A 120 11.13 25.00 -2.62
CA SER A 120 11.19 24.32 -3.91
C SER A 120 12.50 23.52 -4.06
N PRO A 121 12.45 22.29 -4.57
CA PRO A 121 13.66 21.55 -4.93
C PRO A 121 14.40 22.24 -6.06
N VAL A 122 15.65 21.84 -6.32
CA VAL A 122 16.47 22.37 -7.42
C VAL A 122 16.82 21.27 -8.42
N GLY A 123 17.08 21.63 -9.68
CA GLY A 123 17.45 20.69 -10.73
C GLY A 123 18.15 21.37 -11.90
N PRO A 124 18.61 20.61 -12.90
CA PRO A 124 19.22 21.18 -14.11
C PRO A 124 18.22 22.00 -14.93
N SER A 125 16.92 21.68 -14.88
CA SER A 125 15.84 22.39 -15.57
C SER A 125 14.57 22.36 -14.73
N ALA A 126 13.61 23.24 -15.03
CA ALA A 126 12.31 23.32 -14.35
C ALA A 126 11.35 22.22 -14.82
N VAL A 127 11.79 20.95 -14.70
CA VAL A 127 11.09 19.75 -15.16
C VAL A 127 10.81 18.87 -13.95
N ALA A 128 9.52 18.68 -13.62
CA ALA A 128 9.11 17.77 -12.56
C ALA A 128 9.52 16.32 -12.88
N ALA A 129 9.71 15.51 -11.84
CA ALA A 129 9.85 14.06 -12.03
C ALA A 129 8.53 13.49 -12.57
N PRO A 130 8.54 12.48 -13.45
CA PRO A 130 7.35 11.86 -14.01
C PRO A 130 6.66 10.92 -13.01
N ARG A 131 6.29 11.46 -11.85
CA ARG A 131 5.52 10.79 -10.79
C ARG A 131 4.43 11.72 -10.32
N GLU A 132 3.29 11.16 -9.96
CA GLU A 132 2.14 11.91 -9.49
C GLU A 132 2.51 12.77 -8.25
N GLY A 133 2.12 14.05 -8.28
CA GLY A 133 2.41 14.98 -7.18
C GLY A 133 3.86 15.46 -7.05
N ALA A 134 4.74 15.16 -8.01
CA ALA A 134 6.11 15.70 -8.00
C ALA A 134 6.11 17.23 -8.10
N ALA A 135 6.89 17.88 -7.23
CA ALA A 135 7.13 19.31 -7.33
C ALA A 135 8.00 19.65 -8.55
N VAL A 136 7.69 20.78 -9.20
CA VAL A 136 8.56 21.34 -10.24
C VAL A 136 9.78 21.98 -9.55
N PRO A 137 11.01 21.55 -9.88
CA PRO A 137 12.20 22.14 -9.29
C PRO A 137 12.50 23.53 -9.88
N LEU A 138 13.26 24.34 -9.15
CA LEU A 138 13.92 25.52 -9.69
C LEU A 138 15.13 25.09 -10.53
N ALA A 139 15.23 25.63 -11.74
CA ALA A 139 16.40 25.43 -12.59
C ALA A 139 17.60 26.20 -12.01
N LEU A 140 18.71 25.50 -11.77
CA LEU A 140 19.96 26.14 -11.34
C LEU A 140 20.49 27.08 -12.43
N THR A 141 20.93 28.28 -12.08
CA THR A 141 21.71 29.12 -13.00
C THR A 141 23.11 28.55 -13.21
N GLY A 142 23.84 28.97 -14.26
CA GLY A 142 25.21 28.51 -14.49
C GLY A 142 26.14 28.73 -13.30
N GLU A 143 26.02 29.87 -12.61
CA GLU A 143 26.77 30.16 -11.38
C GLU A 143 26.36 29.23 -10.22
N GLU A 144 25.07 28.91 -10.11
CA GLU A 144 24.59 27.96 -9.10
C GLU A 144 25.02 26.51 -9.39
N VAL A 145 25.23 26.14 -10.66
CA VAL A 145 25.84 24.84 -11.03
C VAL A 145 27.27 24.76 -10.51
N GLU A 146 28.08 25.80 -10.72
CA GLU A 146 29.45 25.87 -10.19
C GLU A 146 29.49 25.89 -8.66
N ALA A 147 28.59 26.63 -8.03
CA ALA A 147 28.43 26.61 -6.57
C ALA A 147 28.05 25.21 -6.06
N MET A 148 27.23 24.47 -6.80
CA MET A 148 26.87 23.09 -6.45
C MET A 148 28.08 22.15 -6.56
N ILE A 149 28.92 22.29 -7.59
CA ILE A 149 30.19 21.53 -7.71
C ILE A 149 31.09 21.81 -6.50
N ALA A 150 31.21 23.07 -6.08
CA ALA A 150 31.98 23.42 -4.88
C ALA A 150 31.43 22.77 -3.60
N LYS A 151 30.09 22.68 -3.45
CA LYS A 151 29.47 21.98 -2.31
C LYS A 151 29.77 20.49 -2.28
N PHE A 152 29.80 19.82 -3.45
CA PHE A 152 30.28 18.43 -3.53
C PHE A 152 31.74 18.33 -3.03
N GLY A 153 32.61 19.26 -3.46
CA GLY A 153 33.99 19.34 -2.98
C GLY A 153 34.10 19.50 -1.46
N GLU A 154 33.35 20.42 -0.87
CA GLU A 154 33.32 20.59 0.59
C GLU A 154 32.80 19.34 1.31
N GLY A 155 31.84 18.62 0.71
CA GLY A 155 31.42 17.31 1.20
C GLY A 155 32.57 16.30 1.25
N VAL A 156 33.39 16.24 0.20
CA VAL A 156 34.58 15.37 0.16
C VAL A 156 35.60 15.75 1.24
N ARG A 157 35.91 17.04 1.39
CA ARG A 157 36.80 17.52 2.46
C ARG A 157 36.32 17.07 3.84
N ARG A 158 35.01 17.22 4.13
CA ARG A 158 34.42 16.80 5.41
C ARG A 158 34.47 15.29 5.61
N ALA A 159 34.33 14.49 4.56
CA ALA A 159 34.45 13.04 4.64
C ALA A 159 35.89 12.62 5.01
N ILE A 160 36.88 13.28 4.41
CA ILE A 160 38.31 13.11 4.73
C ILE A 160 38.58 13.49 6.20
N GLU A 161 38.11 14.66 6.64
CA GLU A 161 38.29 15.12 8.02
C GLU A 161 37.56 14.26 9.06
N ALA A 162 36.43 13.66 8.67
CA ALA A 162 35.74 12.67 9.49
C ALA A 162 36.46 11.31 9.53
N GLY A 163 37.51 11.11 8.74
CA GLY A 163 38.35 9.91 8.77
C GLY A 163 37.83 8.72 7.95
N PHE A 164 36.94 8.96 6.99
CA PHE A 164 36.56 7.95 6.00
C PHE A 164 37.74 7.60 5.09
N ASP A 165 37.82 6.34 4.66
CA ASP A 165 38.84 5.85 3.72
C ASP A 165 38.52 6.23 2.27
N GLY A 166 37.31 6.74 1.99
CA GLY A 166 36.91 7.17 0.67
C GLY A 166 35.51 7.73 0.57
N VAL A 167 35.14 8.15 -0.63
CA VAL A 167 33.79 8.59 -1.00
C VAL A 167 33.26 7.84 -2.21
N GLU A 168 31.94 7.67 -2.25
CA GLU A 168 31.22 7.25 -3.45
C GLU A 168 30.36 8.41 -3.97
N ILE A 169 30.61 8.83 -5.21
CA ILE A 169 29.81 9.85 -5.89
C ILE A 169 28.51 9.21 -6.38
N HIS A 170 27.36 9.70 -5.92
CA HIS A 170 26.07 9.13 -6.27
C HIS A 170 25.46 9.73 -7.55
N GLY A 171 25.84 9.16 -8.70
CA GLY A 171 25.31 9.48 -10.04
C GLY A 171 24.15 8.60 -10.51
N ALA A 172 23.28 8.16 -9.58
CA ALA A 172 22.25 7.15 -9.84
C ALA A 172 20.89 7.53 -9.23
N ASN A 173 19.88 6.67 -9.40
CA ASN A 173 18.56 6.74 -8.77
C ASN A 173 17.80 8.03 -9.07
N THR A 174 18.02 8.60 -10.25
CA THR A 174 17.41 9.85 -10.74
C THR A 174 17.78 11.08 -9.90
N TYR A 175 18.88 11.05 -9.13
CA TYR A 175 19.37 12.19 -8.34
C TYR A 175 20.20 13.17 -9.15
N LEU A 176 20.56 14.30 -8.55
CA LEU A 176 20.98 15.52 -9.27
C LEU A 176 22.08 15.27 -10.32
N ILE A 177 23.10 14.48 -10.00
CA ILE A 177 24.19 14.16 -10.94
C ILE A 177 23.65 13.40 -12.16
N GLN A 178 22.80 12.37 -11.96
CA GLN A 178 22.11 11.69 -13.06
C GLN A 178 21.18 12.64 -13.80
N GLN A 179 20.49 13.55 -13.09
CA GLN A 179 19.57 14.49 -13.70
C GLN A 179 20.28 15.41 -14.71
N PHE A 180 21.50 15.86 -14.41
CA PHE A 180 22.32 16.61 -15.37
C PHE A 180 22.71 15.78 -16.58
N TYR A 181 22.95 14.48 -16.41
CA TYR A 181 23.31 13.63 -17.55
C TYR A 181 22.10 13.25 -18.43
N SER A 182 20.93 13.10 -17.82
CA SER A 182 19.72 12.66 -18.49
C SER A 182 19.16 13.71 -19.47
N PRO A 183 18.83 13.32 -20.71
CA PRO A 183 18.10 14.20 -21.64
C PRO A 183 16.64 14.46 -21.20
N ASN A 184 16.09 13.66 -20.27
CA ASN A 184 14.74 13.86 -19.74
C ASN A 184 14.67 15.10 -18.85
N SER A 185 15.54 15.13 -17.84
CA SER A 185 15.55 16.16 -16.81
C SER A 185 16.38 17.38 -17.17
N ASN A 186 17.40 17.24 -18.01
CA ASN A 186 18.26 18.34 -18.42
C ASN A 186 17.89 18.84 -19.83
N GLN A 187 17.07 19.88 -19.87
CA GLN A 187 16.64 20.59 -21.08
C GLN A 187 17.37 21.93 -21.25
N ARG A 188 18.54 22.09 -20.62
CA ARG A 188 19.33 23.32 -20.73
C ARG A 188 19.90 23.48 -22.14
N THR A 189 20.16 24.73 -22.51
CA THR A 189 20.78 25.11 -23.79
C THR A 189 22.17 25.72 -23.62
N ASP A 190 22.68 25.80 -22.40
CA ASP A 190 24.02 26.30 -22.09
C ASP A 190 25.04 25.14 -22.08
N GLU A 191 26.26 25.40 -21.58
CA GLU A 191 27.33 24.41 -21.57
C GLU A 191 27.06 23.18 -20.69
N TRP A 192 26.05 23.25 -19.81
CA TRP A 192 25.68 22.17 -18.90
C TRP A 192 24.58 21.26 -19.46
N GLY A 193 24.04 21.55 -20.65
CA GLY A 193 23.03 20.70 -21.29
C GLY A 193 22.99 20.75 -22.81
N GLY A 194 21.91 20.25 -23.39
CA GLY A 194 21.77 20.10 -24.83
C GLY A 194 22.48 18.84 -25.32
N SER A 195 23.72 18.93 -25.80
CA SER A 195 24.45 17.78 -26.33
C SER A 195 24.83 16.76 -25.23
N ARG A 196 25.07 15.50 -25.64
CA ARG A 196 25.57 14.45 -24.72
C ARG A 196 26.88 14.84 -24.02
N ASP A 197 27.73 15.60 -24.71
CA ASP A 197 29.00 16.11 -24.16
C ASP A 197 28.79 17.15 -23.06
N ASN A 198 27.88 18.08 -23.28
CA ASN A 198 27.55 19.13 -22.31
C ASN A 198 26.87 18.54 -21.09
N ARG A 199 25.91 17.62 -21.28
CA ARG A 199 25.26 16.89 -20.16
C ARG A 199 26.24 16.08 -19.32
N ALA A 200 27.34 15.58 -19.91
CA ALA A 200 28.39 14.88 -19.18
C ALA A 200 29.27 15.81 -18.33
N ARG A 201 29.30 17.14 -18.57
CA ARG A 201 30.22 18.05 -17.87
C ARG A 201 30.02 18.08 -16.37
N PHE A 202 28.78 18.09 -15.89
CA PHE A 202 28.51 18.18 -14.45
C PHE A 202 29.02 16.95 -13.67
N PRO A 203 28.68 15.70 -14.04
CA PRO A 203 29.31 14.51 -13.45
C PRO A 203 30.84 14.54 -13.44
N LEU A 204 31.44 14.98 -14.55
CA LEU A 204 32.90 15.03 -14.70
C LEU A 204 33.52 16.12 -13.83
N ALA A 205 32.89 17.28 -13.71
CA ALA A 205 33.34 18.36 -12.84
C ALA A 205 33.25 17.96 -11.36
N VAL A 206 32.22 17.19 -10.97
CA VAL A 206 32.11 16.61 -9.61
C VAL A 206 33.25 15.62 -9.34
N LEU A 207 33.66 14.82 -10.32
CA LEU A 207 34.83 13.95 -10.18
C LEU A 207 36.14 14.77 -10.08
N ASP A 208 36.29 15.80 -10.92
CA ASP A 208 37.48 16.65 -10.94
C ASP A 208 37.67 17.40 -9.61
N ILE A 209 36.60 17.95 -9.02
CA ILE A 209 36.67 18.58 -7.70
C ILE A 209 36.94 17.56 -6.59
N THR A 210 36.40 16.34 -6.68
CA THR A 210 36.68 15.26 -5.72
C THR A 210 38.17 14.91 -5.69
N HIS A 211 38.77 14.72 -6.86
CA HIS A 211 40.21 14.52 -7.02
C HIS A 211 41.03 15.69 -6.48
N LYS A 212 40.59 16.93 -6.71
CA LYS A 212 41.25 18.12 -6.16
C LYS A 212 41.24 18.11 -4.63
N MET A 213 40.12 17.76 -4.00
CA MET A 213 40.01 17.69 -2.54
C MET A 213 40.83 16.53 -1.97
N ALA A 214 40.80 15.35 -2.59
CA ALA A 214 41.61 14.21 -2.17
C ALA A 214 43.11 14.54 -2.17
N ARG A 215 43.64 15.13 -3.26
CA ARG A 215 45.05 15.57 -3.34
C ARG A 215 45.43 16.63 -2.30
N GLN A 216 44.47 17.43 -1.86
CA GLN A 216 44.73 18.54 -0.96
C GLN A 216 44.67 18.13 0.51
N TYR A 217 43.76 17.21 0.86
CA TYR A 217 43.40 16.92 2.25
C TYR A 217 43.63 15.47 2.68
N ALA A 218 43.84 14.54 1.73
CA ALA A 218 44.08 13.13 2.00
C ALA A 218 45.42 12.66 1.40
N ASP A 219 45.79 11.42 1.73
CA ASP A 219 46.89 10.72 1.04
C ASP A 219 46.37 9.95 -0.19
N ASP A 220 47.29 9.37 -0.96
CA ASP A 220 46.99 8.63 -2.19
C ASP A 220 46.11 7.37 -1.96
N SER A 221 45.89 6.96 -0.70
CA SER A 221 45.03 5.82 -0.35
C SER A 221 43.54 6.18 -0.25
N PHE A 222 43.16 7.45 -0.43
CA PHE A 222 41.75 7.84 -0.42
C PHE A 222 41.00 7.29 -1.63
N ILE A 223 39.95 6.50 -1.38
CA ILE A 223 39.19 5.78 -2.40
C ILE A 223 38.12 6.70 -3.03
N ILE A 224 38.06 6.74 -4.37
CA ILE A 224 37.05 7.48 -5.13
C ILE A 224 36.23 6.53 -6.00
N GLY A 225 34.97 6.31 -5.61
CA GLY A 225 34.00 5.50 -6.36
C GLY A 225 32.93 6.33 -7.06
N TYR A 226 32.27 5.74 -8.07
CA TYR A 226 31.11 6.35 -8.73
C TYR A 226 29.98 5.34 -8.94
N ARG A 227 28.80 5.64 -8.40
CA ARG A 227 27.59 4.82 -8.55
C ARG A 227 26.69 5.37 -9.65
N PHE A 228 26.21 4.51 -10.54
CA PHE A 228 25.40 4.92 -11.70
C PHE A 228 24.16 4.05 -11.92
N SER A 229 23.11 4.64 -12.48
CA SER A 229 21.97 3.90 -13.01
C SER A 229 22.24 3.57 -14.48
N PRO A 230 22.21 2.28 -14.88
CA PRO A 230 22.59 1.92 -16.25
C PRO A 230 21.68 2.50 -17.34
N GLU A 231 20.41 2.70 -17.01
CA GLU A 231 19.35 3.09 -17.94
C GLU A 231 18.27 3.87 -17.19
N GLU A 232 17.44 4.58 -17.94
CA GLU A 232 16.30 5.37 -17.47
C GLU A 232 15.08 5.07 -18.35
N ILE A 233 13.91 4.87 -17.72
CA ILE A 233 12.68 4.41 -18.41
C ILE A 233 12.13 5.51 -19.32
N GLU A 234 12.36 6.76 -18.97
CA GLU A 234 11.83 7.94 -19.63
C GLU A 234 12.25 8.05 -21.11
N GLU A 235 11.40 8.69 -21.91
CA GLU A 235 11.63 9.02 -23.32
C GLU A 235 11.47 10.53 -23.59
N PRO A 236 12.52 11.25 -24.01
CA PRO A 236 13.92 10.80 -24.07
C PRO A 236 14.46 10.50 -22.66
N GLY A 237 15.42 9.59 -22.53
CA GLY A 237 16.08 9.22 -21.27
C GLY A 237 17.46 8.62 -21.52
N ILE A 238 18.16 8.23 -20.46
CA ILE A 238 19.48 7.57 -20.54
C ILE A 238 19.32 6.18 -21.15
N ARG A 239 20.04 5.91 -22.24
CA ARG A 239 20.20 4.58 -22.84
C ARG A 239 21.54 3.98 -22.45
N PHE A 240 21.70 2.67 -22.64
CA PHE A 240 22.91 2.00 -22.18
C PHE A 240 24.18 2.48 -22.91
N ASP A 241 24.06 2.94 -24.16
CA ASP A 241 25.17 3.56 -24.90
C ASP A 241 25.56 4.94 -24.34
N ASP A 242 24.59 5.73 -23.87
CA ASP A 242 24.86 6.96 -23.11
C ASP A 242 25.63 6.62 -21.83
N THR A 243 25.17 5.61 -21.09
CA THR A 243 25.87 5.17 -19.88
C THR A 243 27.33 4.81 -20.18
N LEU A 244 27.60 3.96 -21.18
CA LEU A 244 28.97 3.63 -21.56
C LEU A 244 29.77 4.88 -21.92
N TYR A 245 29.18 5.82 -22.67
CA TYR A 245 29.83 7.08 -23.01
C TYR A 245 30.29 7.87 -21.78
N LEU A 246 29.44 7.97 -20.75
CA LEU A 246 29.79 8.63 -19.50
C LEU A 246 30.87 7.87 -18.74
N LEU A 247 30.74 6.55 -18.63
CA LEU A 247 31.69 5.70 -17.91
C LEU A 247 33.10 5.76 -18.49
N GLU A 248 33.24 5.78 -19.82
CA GLU A 248 34.53 5.95 -20.50
C GLU A 248 35.22 7.27 -20.11
N LYS A 249 34.45 8.37 -20.05
CA LYS A 249 35.00 9.69 -19.65
C LYS A 249 35.35 9.79 -18.17
N LEU A 250 34.60 9.09 -17.32
CA LEU A 250 34.89 8.99 -15.90
C LEU A 250 36.16 8.16 -15.67
N ALA A 251 36.28 7.00 -16.33
CA ALA A 251 37.47 6.15 -16.26
C ALA A 251 38.74 6.88 -16.71
N ALA A 252 38.65 7.67 -17.79
CA ALA A 252 39.77 8.50 -18.26
C ALA A 252 40.25 9.57 -17.27
N ARG A 253 39.45 9.91 -16.25
CA ARG A 253 39.79 10.86 -15.16
C ARG A 253 40.26 10.17 -13.88
N GLY A 254 40.25 8.85 -13.84
CA GLY A 254 40.64 8.05 -12.68
C GLY A 254 39.48 7.84 -11.71
N LEU A 255 39.20 6.57 -11.43
CA LEU A 255 38.27 6.08 -10.42
C LEU A 255 38.84 4.78 -9.84
N ASP A 256 38.55 4.51 -8.58
CA ASP A 256 38.94 3.27 -7.94
C ASP A 256 37.90 2.15 -8.14
N TYR A 257 36.64 2.51 -8.38
CA TYR A 257 35.61 1.58 -8.82
C TYR A 257 34.38 2.27 -9.43
N LEU A 258 33.59 1.48 -10.15
CA LEU A 258 32.25 1.81 -10.64
C LEU A 258 31.22 0.90 -9.97
N HIS A 259 30.07 1.44 -9.57
CA HIS A 259 29.03 0.67 -8.87
C HIS A 259 27.70 0.73 -9.61
N PHE A 260 27.21 -0.43 -10.07
CA PHE A 260 25.89 -0.55 -10.68
C PHE A 260 24.80 -0.26 -9.62
N SER A 261 23.77 0.53 -9.97
CA SER A 261 22.56 0.65 -9.16
C SER A 261 21.42 -0.11 -9.84
N MET A 262 21.18 -1.34 -9.38
CA MET A 262 20.16 -2.25 -9.91
C MET A 262 19.43 -3.00 -8.79
N GLY A 263 18.21 -3.47 -9.07
CA GLY A 263 17.45 -4.33 -8.15
C GLY A 263 17.95 -5.78 -8.11
N TYR A 264 18.58 -6.25 -9.19
CA TYR A 264 19.13 -7.60 -9.35
C TYR A 264 20.45 -7.54 -10.12
N THR A 265 21.46 -8.29 -9.68
CA THR A 265 22.82 -8.25 -10.24
C THR A 265 22.88 -8.67 -11.72
N LEU A 266 22.05 -9.62 -12.16
CA LEU A 266 22.01 -10.13 -13.54
C LEU A 266 20.82 -9.60 -14.35
N ARG A 267 20.30 -8.41 -14.02
CA ARG A 267 19.18 -7.80 -14.74
C ARG A 267 19.55 -7.46 -16.19
N SER A 268 18.64 -7.75 -17.13
CA SER A 268 18.68 -7.26 -18.51
C SER A 268 18.24 -5.78 -18.60
N SER A 269 18.08 -5.28 -19.83
CA SER A 269 17.68 -3.89 -20.07
C SER A 269 16.25 -3.62 -19.58
N ILE A 270 16.03 -2.45 -18.97
CA ILE A 270 14.68 -1.96 -18.61
C ILE A 270 14.02 -1.16 -19.74
N VAL A 271 14.77 -0.86 -20.81
CA VAL A 271 14.30 -0.11 -21.97
C VAL A 271 14.04 -1.04 -23.14
N ASP A 272 15.03 -1.86 -23.49
CA ASP A 272 14.87 -2.94 -24.47
C ASP A 272 14.53 -4.24 -23.75
N THR A 273 13.26 -4.41 -23.43
CA THR A 273 12.76 -5.58 -22.71
C THR A 273 12.78 -6.87 -23.57
N THR A 274 13.17 -6.79 -24.84
CA THR A 274 13.26 -7.94 -25.74
C THR A 274 14.63 -8.62 -25.74
N ASP A 275 15.67 -7.90 -25.29
CA ASP A 275 17.02 -8.43 -25.20
C ASP A 275 17.28 -9.02 -23.80
N PRO A 276 17.42 -10.35 -23.66
CA PRO A 276 17.64 -11.00 -22.37
C PRO A 276 19.08 -10.84 -21.86
N THR A 277 19.98 -10.23 -22.63
CA THR A 277 21.39 -10.09 -22.25
C THR A 277 21.53 -9.25 -20.98
N PRO A 278 22.15 -9.78 -19.90
CA PRO A 278 22.43 -9.02 -18.70
C PRO A 278 23.28 -7.79 -19.02
N LEU A 279 23.00 -6.66 -18.37
CA LEU A 279 23.72 -5.40 -18.64
C LEU A 279 25.21 -5.48 -18.31
N ILE A 280 25.61 -6.33 -17.35
CA ILE A 280 27.03 -6.61 -17.10
C ILE A 280 27.70 -7.29 -18.30
N GLY A 281 27.00 -8.21 -18.98
CA GLY A 281 27.50 -8.84 -20.19
C GLY A 281 27.70 -7.83 -21.32
N LYS A 282 26.75 -6.90 -21.49
CA LYS A 282 26.88 -5.79 -22.44
C LYS A 282 28.06 -4.87 -22.07
N TYR A 283 28.20 -4.52 -20.79
CA TYR A 283 29.30 -3.71 -20.30
C TYR A 283 30.66 -4.35 -20.60
N VAL A 284 30.84 -5.63 -20.27
CA VAL A 284 32.10 -6.37 -20.52
C VAL A 284 32.42 -6.44 -22.01
N ALA A 285 31.40 -6.62 -22.87
CA ALA A 285 31.58 -6.72 -24.31
C ALA A 285 31.89 -5.38 -24.99
N MET A 286 31.40 -4.26 -24.44
CA MET A 286 31.44 -2.95 -25.10
C MET A 286 32.47 -1.98 -24.51
N ARG A 287 32.99 -2.22 -23.30
CA ARG A 287 33.95 -1.34 -22.63
C ARG A 287 35.31 -1.30 -23.33
N SER A 288 35.98 -0.14 -23.28
CA SER A 288 37.37 0.02 -23.72
C SER A 288 38.37 -0.58 -22.73
N ASP A 289 39.63 -0.74 -23.15
CA ASP A 289 40.74 -1.14 -22.27
C ASP A 289 40.98 -0.14 -21.12
N THR A 290 40.61 1.13 -21.29
CA THR A 290 40.71 2.14 -20.23
C THR A 290 39.64 1.90 -19.18
N LEU A 291 38.39 1.69 -19.61
CA LEU A 291 37.27 1.42 -18.71
C LEU A 291 37.40 0.05 -18.03
N ALA A 292 37.96 -0.95 -18.72
CA ALA A 292 38.21 -2.28 -18.16
C ALA A 292 39.23 -2.30 -17.00
N LYS A 293 40.04 -1.24 -16.83
CA LYS A 293 40.97 -1.11 -15.70
C LYS A 293 40.30 -0.62 -14.41
N VAL A 294 39.08 -0.09 -14.50
CA VAL A 294 38.32 0.36 -13.34
C VAL A 294 37.45 -0.81 -12.86
N PRO A 295 37.66 -1.32 -11.63
CA PRO A 295 36.86 -2.39 -11.07
C PRO A 295 35.37 -2.05 -11.05
N VAL A 296 34.52 -3.04 -11.28
CA VAL A 296 33.06 -2.88 -11.25
C VAL A 296 32.39 -3.67 -10.13
N ILE A 297 31.51 -3.00 -9.38
CA ILE A 297 30.72 -3.55 -8.29
C ILE A 297 29.30 -3.89 -8.78
N GLY A 298 28.89 -5.14 -8.57
CA GLY A 298 27.51 -5.61 -8.78
C GLY A 298 26.69 -5.54 -7.50
N VAL A 299 25.37 -5.29 -7.61
CA VAL A 299 24.44 -5.24 -6.49
C VAL A 299 23.03 -5.68 -6.91
N GLY A 300 22.29 -6.24 -5.95
CA GLY A 300 20.87 -6.56 -6.07
C GLY A 300 20.60 -8.06 -6.08
N GLY A 301 19.68 -8.52 -5.22
CA GLY A 301 19.31 -9.94 -5.15
C GLY A 301 20.39 -10.88 -4.60
N VAL A 302 21.48 -10.37 -4.01
CA VAL A 302 22.56 -11.17 -3.42
C VAL A 302 22.16 -11.57 -1.99
N VAL A 303 22.04 -12.88 -1.73
CA VAL A 303 21.67 -13.42 -0.42
C VAL A 303 22.69 -14.45 0.07
N ASN A 304 23.13 -15.36 -0.80
CA ASN A 304 24.06 -16.44 -0.48
C ASN A 304 25.38 -16.31 -1.27
N GLN A 305 26.38 -17.11 -0.89
CA GLN A 305 27.67 -17.16 -1.60
C GLN A 305 27.50 -17.44 -3.09
N ALA A 306 26.59 -18.34 -3.48
CA ALA A 306 26.33 -18.67 -4.88
C ALA A 306 25.90 -17.45 -5.72
N ASP A 307 25.16 -16.51 -5.13
CA ASP A 307 24.73 -15.29 -5.83
C ASP A 307 25.92 -14.35 -6.08
N ALA A 308 26.84 -14.26 -5.11
CA ALA A 308 28.07 -13.49 -5.24
C ALA A 308 29.04 -14.14 -6.24
N ASP A 309 29.20 -15.46 -6.19
CA ASP A 309 30.02 -16.21 -7.14
C ASP A 309 29.47 -16.05 -8.58
N ALA A 310 28.15 -16.18 -8.76
CA ALA A 310 27.50 -15.95 -10.05
C ALA A 310 27.74 -14.52 -10.56
N ALA A 311 27.72 -13.50 -9.68
CA ALA A 311 28.05 -12.14 -10.08
C ALA A 311 29.49 -12.02 -10.60
N LEU A 312 30.46 -12.59 -9.88
CA LEU A 312 31.88 -12.56 -10.29
C LEU A 312 32.09 -13.29 -11.62
N GLU A 313 31.45 -14.45 -11.82
CA GLU A 313 31.51 -15.22 -13.07
C GLU A 313 30.98 -14.45 -14.30
N HIS A 314 30.03 -13.54 -14.10
CA HIS A 314 29.45 -12.72 -15.17
C HIS A 314 30.24 -11.42 -15.44
N GLY A 315 31.36 -11.20 -14.75
CA GLY A 315 32.30 -10.11 -15.04
C GLY A 315 32.28 -8.95 -14.06
N TYR A 316 31.61 -9.10 -12.90
CA TYR A 316 31.83 -8.18 -11.77
C TYR A 316 33.17 -8.48 -11.08
N ASP A 317 33.85 -7.45 -10.59
CA ASP A 317 35.09 -7.60 -9.82
C ASP A 317 34.81 -7.70 -8.31
N LEU A 318 33.73 -7.06 -7.88
CA LEU A 318 33.33 -6.89 -6.48
C LEU A 318 31.80 -7.01 -6.37
N VAL A 319 31.30 -7.36 -5.19
CA VAL A 319 29.86 -7.55 -4.94
C VAL A 319 29.42 -6.78 -3.70
N ALA A 320 28.44 -5.89 -3.88
CA ALA A 320 27.79 -5.18 -2.80
C ALA A 320 26.47 -5.85 -2.38
N VAL A 321 26.18 -5.82 -1.08
CA VAL A 321 25.03 -6.50 -0.47
C VAL A 321 24.21 -5.54 0.37
N GLY A 322 22.90 -5.53 0.11
CA GLY A 322 21.95 -4.66 0.81
C GLY A 322 21.11 -5.43 1.83
N LYS A 323 19.93 -5.91 1.39
CA LYS A 323 18.91 -6.55 2.24
C LYS A 323 19.47 -7.62 3.19
N ALA A 324 20.37 -8.48 2.72
CA ALA A 324 20.93 -9.55 3.55
C ALA A 324 21.81 -9.01 4.70
N CYS A 325 22.54 -7.91 4.52
CA CYS A 325 23.27 -7.24 5.60
C CYS A 325 22.34 -6.56 6.61
N ILE A 326 21.12 -6.17 6.21
CA ILE A 326 20.11 -5.69 7.19
C ILE A 326 19.70 -6.85 8.09
N ALA A 327 19.30 -7.96 7.49
CA ALA A 327 18.78 -9.13 8.19
C ALA A 327 19.82 -9.88 9.02
N TYR A 328 21.06 -9.91 8.54
CA TYR A 328 22.17 -10.63 9.15
C TYR A 328 23.38 -9.69 9.31
N PRO A 329 23.57 -9.07 10.50
CA PRO A 329 24.73 -8.22 10.76
C PRO A 329 26.07 -8.93 10.50
N ASP A 330 26.11 -10.23 10.76
CA ASP A 330 27.24 -11.17 10.58
C ASP A 330 27.18 -11.92 9.24
N TRP A 331 26.56 -11.33 8.21
CA TRP A 331 26.31 -11.98 6.93
C TRP A 331 27.55 -12.63 6.31
N THR A 332 28.69 -11.92 6.30
CA THR A 332 29.93 -12.44 5.70
C THR A 332 30.52 -13.59 6.53
N GLU A 333 30.48 -13.55 7.86
CA GLU A 333 30.90 -14.66 8.72
C GLU A 333 30.08 -15.93 8.47
N ARG A 334 28.76 -15.78 8.26
CA ARG A 334 27.86 -16.89 7.93
C ARG A 334 28.25 -17.55 6.62
N LEU A 335 28.56 -16.77 5.59
CA LEU A 335 29.02 -17.32 4.31
C LEU A 335 30.38 -18.00 4.41
N ILE A 336 31.35 -17.41 5.14
CA ILE A 336 32.66 -18.05 5.40
C ILE A 336 32.46 -19.40 6.09
N SER A 337 31.47 -19.48 6.98
CA SER A 337 31.11 -20.71 7.70
C SER A 337 30.23 -21.67 6.87
N GLN A 338 30.04 -21.40 5.58
CA GLN A 338 29.20 -22.18 4.66
C GLN A 338 27.74 -22.33 5.11
N GLN A 339 27.24 -21.37 5.88
CA GLN A 339 25.83 -21.34 6.27
C GLN A 339 24.99 -20.83 5.09
N LYS A 340 24.02 -21.64 4.66
CA LYS A 340 22.95 -21.17 3.77
C LYS A 340 21.96 -20.33 4.57
N ILE A 341 21.58 -19.18 4.04
CA ILE A 341 20.65 -18.24 4.68
C ILE A 341 19.46 -17.96 3.77
N ASP A 342 18.30 -17.77 4.40
CA ASP A 342 17.07 -17.33 3.76
C ASP A 342 16.84 -15.86 4.08
N LEU A 343 16.33 -15.06 3.14
CA LEU A 343 16.18 -13.63 3.39
C LEU A 343 14.91 -13.34 4.20
N PHE A 344 15.04 -13.31 5.54
CA PHE A 344 13.99 -12.86 6.45
C PHE A 344 14.54 -12.32 7.77
N ILE A 345 13.68 -11.61 8.51
CA ILE A 345 13.98 -11.12 9.86
C ILE A 345 12.91 -11.62 10.81
N ASP A 346 13.30 -12.27 11.90
CA ASP A 346 12.36 -12.63 12.96
C ASP A 346 11.82 -11.35 13.64
N SER A 347 10.50 -11.22 13.73
CA SER A 347 9.79 -10.07 14.31
C SER A 347 10.21 -9.76 15.76
N THR A 348 10.75 -10.75 16.47
CA THR A 348 11.23 -10.63 17.85
C THR A 348 12.69 -10.19 17.96
N GLN A 349 13.44 -10.15 16.86
CA GLN A 349 14.90 -9.98 16.87
C GLN A 349 15.38 -8.57 16.50
N ARG A 350 14.49 -7.58 16.33
CA ARG A 350 14.87 -6.21 15.93
C ARG A 350 16.04 -5.64 16.76
N GLU A 351 15.90 -5.70 18.09
CA GLU A 351 16.90 -5.16 19.03
C GLU A 351 18.20 -5.95 18.99
N ALA A 352 18.11 -7.28 18.91
CA ALA A 352 19.29 -8.17 18.84
C ALA A 352 20.10 -7.96 17.55
N LEU A 353 19.43 -7.58 16.45
CA LEU A 353 20.05 -7.32 15.15
C LEU A 353 20.47 -5.84 14.99
N THR A 354 20.28 -5.03 16.03
CA THR A 354 20.58 -3.59 16.04
C THR A 354 19.98 -2.89 14.81
N ILE A 355 18.71 -3.18 14.49
CA ILE A 355 18.01 -2.53 13.36
C ILE A 355 17.28 -1.29 13.90
N PRO A 356 17.63 -0.09 13.40
CA PRO A 356 16.99 1.13 13.85
C PRO A 356 15.47 1.11 13.68
N GLU A 357 14.72 1.66 14.64
CA GLU A 357 13.24 1.70 14.54
C GLU A 357 12.74 2.36 13.24
N PRO A 358 13.30 3.50 12.75
CA PRO A 358 12.87 4.06 11.47
C PRO A 358 13.10 3.11 10.28
N LEU A 359 14.22 2.38 10.28
CA LEU A 359 14.54 1.38 9.26
C LEU A 359 13.62 0.15 9.37
N TRP A 360 13.29 -0.28 10.58
CA TRP A 360 12.36 -1.40 10.84
C TRP A 360 10.97 -1.16 10.28
N ARG A 361 10.52 0.10 10.30
CA ARG A 361 9.23 0.55 9.74
C ARG A 361 9.30 0.91 8.26
N PHE A 362 10.47 0.80 7.65
CA PHE A 362 10.62 1.08 6.23
C PHE A 362 10.06 -0.10 5.42
N SER A 363 9.26 0.17 4.39
CA SER A 363 8.51 -0.85 3.64
C SER A 363 9.39 -2.00 3.13
N LEU A 364 10.62 -1.69 2.72
CA LEU A 364 11.61 -2.67 2.27
C LEU A 364 11.96 -3.70 3.36
N VAL A 365 12.09 -3.24 4.61
CA VAL A 365 12.46 -4.08 5.76
C VAL A 365 11.23 -4.76 6.32
N GLU A 366 10.10 -4.07 6.37
CA GLU A 366 8.81 -4.62 6.78
C GLU A 366 8.46 -5.87 5.98
N ALA A 367 8.72 -5.87 4.67
CA ALA A 367 8.53 -7.02 3.78
C ALA A 367 9.42 -8.23 4.11
N MET A 368 10.51 -8.07 4.87
CA MET A 368 11.38 -9.18 5.30
C MET A 368 10.99 -9.73 6.67
N ILE A 369 10.16 -9.01 7.45
CA ILE A 369 9.82 -9.41 8.82
C ILE A 369 8.83 -10.58 8.82
N ARG A 370 9.17 -11.64 9.55
CA ARG A 370 8.35 -12.84 9.72
C ARG A 370 8.10 -13.09 11.20
N ASP A 371 6.89 -13.55 11.53
CA ASP A 371 6.55 -13.99 12.87
C ASP A 371 6.84 -15.49 13.01
N MET A 372 7.93 -15.83 13.69
CA MET A 372 8.37 -17.22 13.85
C MET A 372 7.67 -17.93 15.03
N GLY A 373 6.76 -17.25 15.73
CA GLY A 373 6.00 -17.80 16.87
C GLY A 373 4.80 -18.67 16.49
N LEU A 374 4.47 -18.81 15.21
CA LEU A 374 3.32 -19.58 14.69
C LEU A 374 3.79 -20.68 13.72
N ALA A 375 3.29 -21.90 13.89
CA ALA A 375 3.65 -23.07 13.08
C ALA A 375 3.51 -22.77 11.57
N ALA A 376 4.64 -22.78 10.85
CA ALA A 376 4.67 -22.54 9.40
C ALA A 376 3.92 -23.65 8.66
N LYS A 377 3.15 -23.27 7.64
CA LYS A 377 2.53 -24.22 6.70
C LYS A 377 3.61 -24.96 5.92
N LYS A 378 3.55 -26.29 5.89
CA LYS A 378 4.42 -27.12 5.05
C LYS A 378 3.80 -27.33 3.67
N PHE A 379 4.55 -26.99 2.63
CA PHE A 379 4.23 -27.25 1.22
C PHE A 379 5.07 -28.40 0.67
N LYS A 380 4.59 -29.05 -0.39
CA LYS A 380 5.41 -29.95 -1.19
C LYS A 380 6.22 -29.09 -2.16
N ALA A 381 7.54 -29.19 -2.07
CA ALA A 381 8.41 -28.48 -3.00
C ALA A 381 8.18 -28.97 -4.43
N GLY A 382 8.10 -28.03 -5.39
CA GLY A 382 7.87 -28.33 -6.80
C GLY A 382 7.22 -27.18 -7.56
N VAL A 383 7.04 -27.39 -8.87
CA VAL A 383 6.34 -26.43 -9.74
C VAL A 383 4.92 -26.91 -9.96
N PHE A 384 3.95 -26.04 -9.64
CA PHE A 384 2.52 -26.28 -9.81
C PHE A 384 2.02 -25.38 -10.93
N GLN A 385 1.56 -25.99 -12.01
CA GLN A 385 0.98 -25.27 -13.14
C GLN A 385 -0.53 -25.14 -12.93
N GLU A 386 -1.02 -23.91 -13.08
CA GLU A 386 -2.42 -23.55 -12.96
C GLU A 386 -2.87 -22.76 -14.19
N THR A 387 -4.08 -23.07 -14.64
CA THR A 387 -4.71 -22.39 -15.76
C THR A 387 -5.89 -21.59 -15.25
N VAL A 388 -5.90 -20.29 -15.53
CA VAL A 388 -6.92 -19.34 -15.08
C VAL A 388 -7.48 -18.55 -16.25
N GLN A 389 -8.78 -18.25 -16.20
CA GLN A 389 -9.48 -17.45 -17.20
C GLN A 389 -9.55 -15.98 -16.73
N ASP A 390 -9.25 -15.05 -17.63
CA ASP A 390 -9.54 -13.63 -17.48
C ASP A 390 -10.46 -13.13 -18.63
N ASP A 391 -10.80 -11.83 -18.63
CA ASP A 391 -11.67 -11.25 -19.66
C ASP A 391 -11.01 -11.22 -21.08
N ALA A 392 -9.70 -11.45 -21.18
CA ALA A 392 -8.91 -11.44 -22.41
C ALA A 392 -8.54 -12.85 -22.93
N GLY A 393 -8.66 -13.90 -22.10
CA GLY A 393 -8.46 -15.28 -22.49
C GLY A 393 -7.93 -16.18 -21.36
N GLU A 394 -7.22 -17.24 -21.76
CA GLU A 394 -6.67 -18.26 -20.86
C GLU A 394 -5.20 -17.96 -20.54
N LEU A 395 -4.89 -17.89 -19.24
CA LEU A 395 -3.55 -17.65 -18.71
C LEU A 395 -3.02 -18.91 -18.05
N VAL A 396 -1.80 -19.31 -18.41
CA VAL A 396 -1.09 -20.43 -17.79
C VAL A 396 0.02 -19.89 -16.91
N ILE A 397 -0.05 -20.19 -15.61
CA ILE A 397 0.85 -19.66 -14.58
C ILE A 397 1.54 -20.84 -13.89
N ASN A 398 2.86 -20.77 -13.77
CA ASN A 398 3.67 -21.74 -13.02
C ASN A 398 4.03 -21.14 -11.66
N ILE A 399 3.70 -21.86 -10.59
CA ILE A 399 3.97 -21.47 -9.21
C ILE A 399 5.04 -22.42 -8.67
N SER A 400 6.22 -21.87 -8.41
CA SER A 400 7.31 -22.61 -7.78
C SER A 400 7.15 -22.52 -6.27
N LEU A 401 6.98 -23.66 -5.61
CA LEU A 401 6.86 -23.75 -4.17
C LEU A 401 8.10 -24.44 -3.60
N GLU A 402 8.61 -23.89 -2.51
CA GLU A 402 9.53 -24.57 -1.58
C GLU A 402 8.72 -25.07 -0.37
N THR A 403 9.36 -25.78 0.54
CA THR A 403 8.66 -26.44 1.67
C THR A 403 7.91 -25.49 2.61
N ASP A 404 8.21 -24.20 2.58
CA ASP A 404 7.67 -23.19 3.49
C ASP A 404 7.33 -21.85 2.80
N ARG A 405 7.48 -21.75 1.47
CA ARG A 405 7.24 -20.51 0.72
C ARG A 405 6.86 -20.69 -0.75
N ILE A 406 6.31 -19.62 -1.30
CA ILE A 406 6.24 -19.35 -2.73
C ILE A 406 7.61 -18.85 -3.17
N ALA A 407 8.34 -19.68 -3.91
CA ALA A 407 9.67 -19.34 -4.42
C ALA A 407 9.60 -18.46 -5.66
N ASP A 408 8.64 -18.70 -6.55
CA ASP A 408 8.41 -17.88 -7.73
C ASP A 408 6.99 -18.05 -8.29
N VAL A 409 6.55 -17.06 -9.08
CA VAL A 409 5.34 -17.11 -9.89
C VAL A 409 5.71 -16.63 -11.29
N THR A 410 5.57 -17.49 -12.30
CA THR A 410 5.95 -17.18 -13.69
C THR A 410 4.77 -17.37 -14.64
N LEU A 411 4.64 -16.45 -15.58
CA LEU A 411 3.63 -16.51 -16.63
C LEU A 411 4.19 -17.26 -17.83
N MET A 412 3.45 -18.22 -18.37
CA MET A 412 3.85 -18.87 -19.63
C MET A 412 3.56 -17.97 -20.83
N PRO A 413 4.45 -17.92 -21.84
CA PRO A 413 4.23 -17.12 -23.04
C PRO A 413 2.96 -17.57 -23.77
N HIS A 414 2.02 -16.65 -24.00
CA HIS A 414 0.83 -16.86 -24.83
C HIS A 414 0.76 -15.80 -25.93
N ALA A 415 0.34 -16.18 -27.14
CA ALA A 415 0.44 -15.38 -28.37
C ALA A 415 -0.43 -14.10 -28.41
N GLN A 416 -1.19 -13.79 -27.35
CA GLN A 416 -2.14 -12.66 -27.25
C GLN A 416 -1.98 -11.83 -25.97
N LEU A 417 -0.86 -11.96 -25.25
CA LEU A 417 -0.63 -11.18 -24.03
C LEU A 417 -0.34 -9.72 -24.39
N HIS A 418 -1.24 -8.81 -23.98
CA HIS A 418 -1.03 -7.37 -24.12
C HIS A 418 0.11 -6.89 -23.20
N THR A 419 0.91 -5.92 -23.65
CA THR A 419 2.02 -5.32 -22.90
C THR A 419 1.61 -4.75 -21.53
N ASP A 420 0.37 -4.25 -21.41
CA ASP A 420 -0.18 -3.72 -20.15
C ASP A 420 -0.40 -4.81 -19.09
N PHE A 421 -0.56 -6.07 -19.50
CA PHE A 421 -0.68 -7.20 -18.58
C PHE A 421 0.67 -7.63 -18.02
N VAL A 422 1.76 -7.54 -18.79
CA VAL A 422 3.10 -7.93 -18.31
C VAL A 422 3.56 -7.01 -17.16
N SER A 423 3.33 -5.70 -17.28
CA SER A 423 3.68 -4.74 -16.23
C SER A 423 2.87 -4.94 -14.94
N SER A 424 1.55 -5.17 -15.06
CA SER A 424 0.70 -5.47 -13.91
C SER A 424 0.98 -6.85 -13.30
N PHE A 425 1.38 -7.84 -14.11
CA PHE A 425 1.83 -9.16 -13.65
C PHE A 425 3.07 -9.07 -12.76
N GLU A 426 4.10 -8.32 -13.16
CA GLU A 426 5.32 -8.17 -12.34
C GLU A 426 5.03 -7.49 -11.00
N VAL A 427 4.12 -6.50 -10.97
CA VAL A 427 3.72 -5.83 -9.73
C VAL A 427 2.99 -6.81 -8.80
N ILE A 428 2.01 -7.57 -9.30
CA ILE A 428 1.27 -8.53 -8.47
C ILE A 428 2.17 -9.71 -8.03
N ARG A 429 3.06 -10.18 -8.91
CA ARG A 429 4.09 -11.17 -8.58
C ARG A 429 4.97 -10.69 -7.44
N SER A 430 5.53 -9.47 -7.54
CA SER A 430 6.36 -8.89 -6.48
C SER A 430 5.60 -8.85 -5.16
N ARG A 431 4.35 -8.38 -5.17
CA ARG A 431 3.50 -8.34 -3.96
C ARG A 431 3.31 -9.73 -3.36
N ILE A 432 3.00 -10.75 -4.17
CA ILE A 432 2.79 -12.13 -3.71
C ILE A 432 4.07 -12.70 -3.09
N LEU A 433 5.22 -12.48 -3.73
CA LEU A 433 6.51 -12.97 -3.24
C LEU A 433 6.95 -12.25 -1.96
N GLU A 434 6.76 -10.93 -1.90
CA GLU A 434 7.02 -10.12 -0.69
C GLU A 434 6.12 -10.54 0.47
N ALA A 435 4.83 -10.78 0.21
CA ALA A 435 3.89 -11.22 1.23
C ALA A 435 3.97 -12.72 1.54
N ASN A 436 4.69 -13.49 0.73
CA ASN A 436 4.65 -14.96 0.67
C ASN A 436 3.21 -15.51 0.73
N SER A 437 2.29 -14.84 0.05
CA SER A 437 0.85 -15.07 0.16
C SER A 437 0.12 -14.57 -1.08
N PRO A 438 -0.91 -15.30 -1.58
CA PRO A 438 -1.79 -14.79 -2.63
C PRO A 438 -2.70 -13.66 -2.13
N HIS A 439 -2.77 -13.42 -0.82
CA HIS A 439 -3.65 -12.41 -0.23
C HIS A 439 -2.97 -11.05 -0.23
N VAL A 440 -2.93 -10.42 -1.40
CA VAL A 440 -2.35 -9.09 -1.62
C VAL A 440 -3.31 -8.18 -2.38
N ASP A 441 -3.06 -6.87 -2.29
CA ASP A 441 -3.82 -5.87 -3.03
C ASP A 441 -3.69 -6.09 -4.53
N ALA A 442 -4.81 -6.00 -5.24
CA ALA A 442 -4.81 -6.02 -6.70
C ALA A 442 -4.13 -4.77 -7.27
N VAL A 443 -3.59 -4.86 -8.49
CA VAL A 443 -3.01 -3.72 -9.19
C VAL A 443 -4.14 -2.85 -9.73
N THR A 444 -4.11 -1.56 -9.40
CA THR A 444 -5.08 -0.58 -9.89
C THR A 444 -5.06 -0.55 -11.43
N GLY A 445 -6.24 -0.64 -12.05
CA GLY A 445 -6.36 -0.71 -13.52
C GLY A 445 -6.18 -2.12 -14.12
N ALA A 446 -5.73 -3.10 -13.34
CA ALA A 446 -5.55 -4.50 -13.76
C ALA A 446 -6.13 -5.48 -12.73
N THR A 447 -7.32 -5.15 -12.19
CA THR A 447 -7.91 -5.88 -11.07
C THR A 447 -8.29 -7.31 -11.45
N VAL A 448 -8.95 -7.52 -12.58
CA VAL A 448 -9.39 -8.86 -13.03
C VAL A 448 -8.19 -9.79 -13.19
N GLN A 449 -7.16 -9.29 -13.85
CA GLN A 449 -5.89 -9.99 -14.07
C GLN A 449 -5.15 -10.30 -12.76
N SER A 450 -5.09 -9.33 -11.84
CA SER A 450 -4.48 -9.54 -10.53
C SER A 450 -5.19 -10.65 -9.76
N GLU A 451 -6.52 -10.69 -9.81
CA GLU A 451 -7.29 -11.76 -9.16
C GLU A 451 -7.08 -13.13 -9.82
N ALA A 452 -6.89 -13.18 -11.14
CA ALA A 452 -6.55 -14.42 -11.83
C ALA A 452 -5.20 -15.00 -11.35
N VAL A 453 -4.17 -14.16 -11.20
CA VAL A 453 -2.87 -14.58 -10.66
C VAL A 453 -2.98 -15.04 -9.21
N LYS A 454 -3.69 -14.29 -8.36
CA LYS A 454 -3.93 -14.66 -6.96
C LYS A 454 -4.69 -15.98 -6.84
N LYS A 455 -5.65 -16.24 -7.74
CA LYS A 455 -6.38 -17.51 -7.85
C LYS A 455 -5.43 -18.66 -8.19
N ALA A 456 -4.58 -18.49 -9.20
CA ALA A 456 -3.59 -19.50 -9.58
C ALA A 456 -2.66 -19.85 -8.40
N VAL A 457 -2.14 -18.85 -7.71
CA VAL A 457 -1.29 -19.06 -6.54
C VAL A 457 -2.03 -19.78 -5.41
N SER A 458 -3.28 -19.39 -5.13
CA SER A 458 -4.10 -20.05 -4.11
C SER A 458 -4.35 -21.53 -4.42
N LYS A 459 -4.64 -21.87 -5.69
CA LYS A 459 -4.83 -23.26 -6.14
C LYS A 459 -3.56 -24.09 -6.00
N ALA A 460 -2.42 -23.54 -6.43
CA ALA A 460 -1.12 -24.19 -6.31
C ALA A 460 -0.75 -24.52 -4.85
N LEU A 461 -0.94 -23.55 -3.95
CA LEU A 461 -0.70 -23.75 -2.52
C LEU A 461 -1.58 -24.86 -1.93
N ALA A 462 -2.87 -24.87 -2.26
CA ALA A 462 -3.79 -25.90 -1.78
C ALA A 462 -3.40 -27.31 -2.26
N ARG A 463 -3.06 -27.46 -3.55
CA ARG A 463 -2.57 -28.73 -4.13
C ARG A 463 -1.27 -29.18 -3.48
N SER A 464 -0.37 -28.24 -3.23
CA SER A 464 0.93 -28.52 -2.63
C SER A 464 0.84 -28.94 -1.16
N CYS A 465 0.04 -28.24 -0.34
CA CYS A 465 -0.25 -28.64 1.04
C CYS A 465 -0.80 -30.07 1.09
N LYS A 466 -1.80 -30.37 0.25
CA LYS A 466 -2.41 -31.71 0.15
C LYS A 466 -1.37 -32.76 -0.21
N ALA A 467 -0.49 -32.46 -1.16
CA ALA A 467 0.56 -33.38 -1.60
C ALA A 467 1.64 -33.62 -0.53
N ALA A 468 2.03 -32.59 0.24
CA ALA A 468 3.00 -32.73 1.33
C ALA A 468 2.49 -33.65 2.45
N ILE A 469 1.23 -33.48 2.84
CA ILE A 469 0.63 -34.29 3.90
C ILE A 469 0.51 -35.76 3.51
N VAL A 470 0.09 -36.03 2.26
CA VAL A 470 0.03 -37.41 1.74
C VAL A 470 1.42 -38.04 1.71
N GLU A 471 2.46 -37.27 1.39
CA GLU A 471 3.86 -37.75 1.36
C GLU A 471 4.44 -38.00 2.76
N GLU A 472 4.04 -37.21 3.76
CA GLU A 472 4.40 -37.42 5.18
C GLU A 472 3.52 -38.50 5.87
N GLY A 473 2.59 -39.13 5.15
CA GLY A 473 1.70 -40.17 5.68
C GLY A 473 0.60 -39.65 6.61
N GLY A 474 0.28 -38.36 6.56
CA GLY A 474 -0.72 -37.70 7.39
C GLY A 474 -2.17 -37.92 6.92
N ASP A 475 -3.12 -37.77 7.85
CA ASP A 475 -4.55 -37.92 7.57
C ASP A 475 -5.14 -36.60 7.03
N LEU A 476 -5.68 -36.64 5.81
CA LEU A 476 -6.39 -35.51 5.21
C LEU A 476 -7.62 -35.06 6.01
N ALA A 477 -8.16 -35.90 6.88
CA ALA A 477 -9.26 -35.55 7.79
C ALA A 477 -8.82 -34.53 8.87
N GLU A 478 -7.58 -34.57 9.35
CA GLU A 478 -7.05 -33.60 10.32
C GLU A 478 -6.86 -32.19 9.71
N MET A 479 -6.70 -32.12 8.39
CA MET A 479 -6.63 -30.86 7.63
C MET A 479 -7.97 -30.11 7.62
N ASN A 480 -9.08 -30.83 7.76
CA ASN A 480 -10.43 -30.27 7.65
C ASN A 480 -11.04 -29.93 9.02
N CYS A 481 -10.21 -29.86 10.07
CA CYS A 481 -10.66 -29.53 11.42
C CYS A 481 -10.16 -28.15 11.86
N TYR A 482 -11.10 -27.28 12.19
CA TYR A 482 -10.85 -25.91 12.64
C TYR A 482 -11.65 -25.61 13.90
N ASP A 483 -11.06 -24.85 14.83
CA ASP A 483 -11.79 -24.42 16.02
C ASP A 483 -12.96 -23.53 15.63
N VAL A 484 -12.71 -22.54 14.76
CA VAL A 484 -13.70 -21.58 14.26
C VAL A 484 -13.63 -21.48 12.74
N VAL A 485 -14.78 -21.57 12.08
CA VAL A 485 -14.93 -21.24 10.65
C VAL A 485 -15.69 -19.93 10.49
N VAL A 486 -15.07 -18.97 9.80
CA VAL A 486 -15.66 -17.68 9.45
C VAL A 486 -16.17 -17.73 8.01
N ILE A 487 -17.45 -17.43 7.81
CA ILE A 487 -18.13 -17.48 6.51
C ILE A 487 -18.27 -16.07 5.95
N GLY A 488 -17.47 -15.73 4.95
CA GLY A 488 -17.39 -14.41 4.32
C GLY A 488 -16.15 -13.64 4.75
N SER A 489 -15.49 -12.99 3.78
CA SER A 489 -14.23 -12.27 3.95
C SER A 489 -14.37 -10.74 3.87
N GLY A 490 -15.57 -10.21 4.16
CA GLY A 490 -15.77 -8.78 4.38
C GLY A 490 -15.10 -8.32 5.69
N GLY A 491 -15.14 -7.02 5.99
CA GLY A 491 -14.49 -6.48 7.19
C GLY A 491 -14.92 -7.14 8.50
N ALA A 492 -16.18 -7.59 8.60
CA ALA A 492 -16.67 -8.32 9.78
C ALA A 492 -15.99 -9.68 9.93
N GLY A 493 -15.89 -10.44 8.83
CA GLY A 493 -15.25 -11.75 8.84
C GLY A 493 -13.76 -11.66 9.10
N LEU A 494 -13.07 -10.71 8.46
CA LEU A 494 -11.64 -10.50 8.69
C LEU A 494 -11.36 -10.08 10.15
N ALA A 495 -12.13 -9.13 10.69
CA ALA A 495 -11.98 -8.73 12.09
C ALA A 495 -12.28 -9.88 13.07
N ALA A 496 -13.32 -10.68 12.79
CA ALA A 496 -13.64 -11.86 13.58
C ALA A 496 -12.54 -12.92 13.54
N ALA A 497 -11.98 -13.18 12.36
CA ALA A 497 -10.90 -14.16 12.20
C ALA A 497 -9.62 -13.71 12.91
N ILE A 498 -9.24 -12.45 12.77
CA ILE A 498 -8.10 -11.86 13.48
C ILE A 498 -8.30 -11.98 14.99
N GLN A 499 -9.46 -11.56 15.50
CA GLN A 499 -9.70 -11.59 16.94
C GLN A 499 -9.77 -13.02 17.49
N ALA A 500 -10.43 -13.96 16.79
CA ALA A 500 -10.47 -15.35 17.21
C ALA A 500 -9.07 -15.99 17.23
N CYS A 501 -8.22 -15.67 16.25
CA CYS A 501 -6.84 -16.12 16.20
C CYS A 501 -5.97 -15.47 17.28
N ASP A 502 -6.13 -14.17 17.54
CA ASP A 502 -5.45 -13.46 18.65
C ASP A 502 -5.84 -14.06 20.00
N ASP A 503 -7.10 -14.48 20.14
CA ASP A 503 -7.58 -15.18 21.31
C ASP A 503 -7.19 -16.66 21.29
N GLY A 504 -6.47 -17.14 20.27
CA GLY A 504 -5.79 -18.44 20.16
C GLY A 504 -6.64 -19.60 19.67
N ALA A 505 -7.66 -19.34 18.84
CA ALA A 505 -8.35 -20.37 18.06
C ALA A 505 -7.65 -20.60 16.71
N ARG A 506 -7.68 -21.83 16.18
CA ARG A 506 -7.33 -22.13 14.79
C ARG A 506 -8.49 -21.75 13.88
N VAL A 507 -8.27 -20.79 12.98
CA VAL A 507 -9.34 -20.17 12.19
C VAL A 507 -9.21 -20.49 10.70
N LEU A 508 -10.34 -20.78 10.07
CA LEU A 508 -10.51 -20.80 8.62
C LEU A 508 -11.52 -19.73 8.18
N ILE A 509 -11.17 -18.95 7.15
CA ILE A 509 -12.10 -18.07 6.44
C ILE A 509 -12.54 -18.77 5.16
N VAL A 510 -13.84 -18.81 4.90
CA VAL A 510 -14.43 -19.34 3.66
C VAL A 510 -15.14 -18.22 2.92
N GLU A 511 -14.74 -17.97 1.67
CA GLU A 511 -15.26 -16.91 0.81
C GLU A 511 -15.65 -17.50 -0.54
N LYS A 512 -16.87 -17.19 -1.00
CA LYS A 512 -17.40 -17.71 -2.25
C LYS A 512 -16.87 -16.95 -3.48
N MET A 513 -16.41 -15.73 -3.29
CA MET A 513 -15.81 -14.93 -4.34
C MET A 513 -14.34 -15.30 -4.57
N SER A 514 -13.81 -14.93 -5.72
CA SER A 514 -12.39 -15.07 -6.05
C SER A 514 -11.48 -14.09 -5.29
N SER A 515 -12.07 -13.12 -4.58
CA SER A 515 -11.34 -12.05 -3.90
C SER A 515 -11.90 -11.74 -2.51
N ILE A 516 -11.01 -11.24 -1.66
CA ILE A 516 -11.33 -10.81 -0.29
C ILE A 516 -12.00 -9.42 -0.32
N GLY A 517 -12.92 -9.19 0.61
CA GLY A 517 -13.35 -7.84 1.01
C GLY A 517 -14.82 -7.52 0.80
N GLY A 518 -15.54 -8.28 -0.03
CA GLY A 518 -16.98 -8.10 -0.25
C GLY A 518 -17.40 -6.65 -0.53
N ASN A 519 -18.49 -6.18 0.07
CA ASN A 519 -18.87 -4.76 -0.02
C ASN A 519 -17.96 -3.82 0.78
N THR A 520 -17.21 -4.32 1.78
CA THR A 520 -16.36 -3.48 2.62
C THR A 520 -15.31 -2.76 1.78
N ILE A 521 -14.73 -3.41 0.78
CA ILE A 521 -13.72 -2.79 -0.11
C ILE A 521 -14.27 -1.58 -0.90
N LYS A 522 -15.59 -1.54 -1.13
CA LYS A 522 -16.28 -0.46 -1.87
C LYS A 522 -16.65 0.73 -0.98
N ALA A 523 -16.35 0.68 0.32
CA ALA A 523 -16.67 1.77 1.23
C ALA A 523 -15.79 2.99 0.98
N SER A 524 -16.40 4.17 0.88
CA SER A 524 -15.68 5.40 0.55
C SER A 524 -15.44 6.31 1.75
N VAL A 525 -16.44 6.53 2.60
CA VAL A 525 -16.43 7.67 3.54
C VAL A 525 -15.58 7.46 4.79
N GLY A 526 -15.94 6.49 5.63
CA GLY A 526 -15.29 6.29 6.93
C GLY A 526 -16.11 5.49 7.94
N MET A 527 -15.61 5.45 9.17
CA MET A 527 -16.11 4.68 10.31
C MET A 527 -16.55 5.62 11.43
N ASN A 528 -17.79 5.54 11.90
CA ASN A 528 -18.25 6.42 12.98
C ASN A 528 -17.78 5.94 14.36
N ALA A 529 -17.29 6.86 15.18
CA ALA A 529 -17.02 6.64 16.59
C ALA A 529 -17.07 7.96 17.37
N ALA A 530 -17.49 7.92 18.64
CA ALA A 530 -17.61 9.10 19.50
C ALA A 530 -16.69 8.99 20.73
N GLY A 531 -16.10 10.11 21.12
CA GLY A 531 -15.18 10.21 22.26
C GLY A 531 -13.78 9.65 21.98
N THR A 532 -13.36 9.56 20.72
CA THR A 532 -12.08 8.94 20.34
C THR A 532 -10.87 9.83 20.67
N ARG A 533 -9.68 9.22 20.74
CA ARG A 533 -8.42 9.97 20.90
C ARG A 533 -8.18 10.95 19.75
N PHE A 534 -8.55 10.59 18.52
CA PHE A 534 -8.38 11.43 17.35
C PHE A 534 -9.34 12.64 17.35
N GLN A 535 -10.58 12.48 17.84
CA GLN A 535 -11.48 13.62 18.06
C GLN A 535 -10.88 14.61 19.06
N LYS A 536 -10.34 14.11 20.19
CA LYS A 536 -9.68 14.95 21.22
C LYS A 536 -8.49 15.72 20.65
N MET A 537 -7.65 15.09 19.83
CA MET A 537 -6.50 15.75 19.19
C MET A 537 -6.90 16.87 18.22
N ARG A 538 -8.12 16.83 17.67
CA ARG A 538 -8.67 17.88 16.79
C ARG A 538 -9.56 18.90 17.50
N GLY A 539 -9.68 18.81 18.83
CA GLY A 539 -10.57 19.68 19.61
C GLY A 539 -12.06 19.42 19.35
N ILE A 540 -12.43 18.26 18.80
CA ILE A 540 -13.83 17.88 18.56
C ILE A 540 -14.42 17.32 19.85
N VAL A 541 -15.51 17.93 20.32
CA VAL A 541 -16.24 17.51 21.52
C VAL A 541 -17.49 16.72 21.11
N ASP A 542 -17.43 15.41 21.30
CA ASP A 542 -18.51 14.46 21.01
C ASP A 542 -18.63 13.45 22.15
N ASP A 543 -19.79 12.80 22.26
CA ASP A 543 -20.08 11.86 23.33
C ASP A 543 -20.95 10.68 22.87
N LYS A 544 -20.86 9.57 23.61
CA LYS A 544 -21.57 8.32 23.30
C LYS A 544 -23.09 8.47 23.39
N GLN A 545 -23.59 9.30 24.31
CA GLN A 545 -25.04 9.47 24.50
C GLN A 545 -25.67 10.12 23.28
N ARG A 546 -25.05 11.19 22.77
CA ARG A 546 -25.45 11.86 21.54
C ARG A 546 -25.40 10.92 20.33
N PHE A 547 -24.31 10.17 20.19
CA PHE A 547 -24.18 9.19 19.10
C PHE A 547 -25.29 8.11 19.15
N TYR A 548 -25.65 7.64 20.34
CA TYR A 548 -26.76 6.72 20.55
C TYR A 548 -28.10 7.33 20.14
N GLU A 549 -28.43 8.51 20.65
CA GLU A 549 -29.70 9.20 20.39
C GLU A 549 -29.90 9.52 18.91
N GLU A 550 -28.84 9.99 18.24
CA GLU A 550 -28.87 10.30 16.81
C GLU A 550 -29.02 9.04 15.96
N THR A 551 -28.34 7.94 16.33
CA THR A 551 -28.47 6.67 15.63
C THR A 551 -29.87 6.07 15.82
N LEU A 552 -30.42 6.13 17.04
CA LEU A 552 -31.77 5.65 17.35
C LEU A 552 -32.84 6.45 16.60
N LYS A 553 -32.69 7.78 16.57
CA LYS A 553 -33.56 8.67 15.79
C LYS A 553 -33.45 8.37 14.30
N GLY A 554 -32.22 8.22 13.80
CA GLY A 554 -31.93 7.87 12.41
C GLY A 554 -32.55 6.55 11.98
N GLY A 555 -32.52 5.55 12.85
CA GLY A 555 -33.14 4.23 12.67
C GLY A 555 -34.64 4.17 12.97
N LYS A 556 -35.32 5.32 13.07
CA LYS A 556 -36.77 5.44 13.28
C LYS A 556 -37.26 4.75 14.57
N GLN A 557 -36.44 4.74 15.61
CA GLN A 557 -36.74 4.08 16.89
C GLN A 557 -36.95 2.56 16.78
N LYS A 558 -36.54 1.94 15.66
CA LYS A 558 -36.66 0.49 15.44
C LYS A 558 -35.40 -0.30 15.83
N ASN A 559 -34.31 0.38 16.15
CA ASN A 559 -33.08 -0.26 16.59
C ASN A 559 -33.36 -1.08 17.86
N ASN A 560 -32.72 -2.25 17.98
CA ASN A 560 -32.62 -2.97 19.23
C ASN A 560 -31.76 -2.15 20.22
N PRO A 561 -32.31 -1.71 21.37
CA PRO A 561 -31.59 -0.82 22.29
C PRO A 561 -30.29 -1.43 22.85
N ASP A 562 -30.28 -2.73 23.15
CA ASP A 562 -29.11 -3.41 23.72
C ASP A 562 -27.98 -3.53 22.70
N LEU A 563 -28.32 -3.92 21.46
CA LEU A 563 -27.34 -3.97 20.36
C LEU A 563 -26.82 -2.57 20.01
N LEU A 564 -27.71 -1.57 19.97
CA LEU A 564 -27.31 -0.20 19.69
C LEU A 564 -26.37 0.36 20.76
N LYS A 565 -26.65 0.06 22.04
CA LYS A 565 -25.77 0.45 23.14
C LYS A 565 -24.39 -0.18 22.99
N ARG A 566 -24.31 -1.49 22.68
CA ARG A 566 -23.04 -2.17 22.43
C ARG A 566 -22.27 -1.60 21.24
N PHE A 567 -22.96 -1.31 20.16
CA PHE A 567 -22.40 -0.66 18.98
C PHE A 567 -21.70 0.66 19.32
N VAL A 568 -22.41 1.55 20.02
CA VAL A 568 -21.89 2.88 20.40
C VAL A 568 -20.75 2.79 21.42
N GLU A 569 -20.86 1.88 22.39
CA GLU A 569 -19.83 1.68 23.41
C GLU A 569 -18.52 1.15 22.81
N GLY A 570 -18.61 0.23 21.86
CA GLY A 570 -17.48 -0.45 21.22
C GLY A 570 -16.81 0.35 20.09
N ALA A 571 -17.51 1.28 19.43
CA ALA A 571 -16.99 2.04 18.30
C ALA A 571 -15.62 2.72 18.54
N PRO A 572 -15.37 3.46 19.64
CA PRO A 572 -14.04 4.03 19.90
C PRO A 572 -12.97 2.97 20.16
N MET A 573 -13.32 1.86 20.81
CA MET A 573 -12.37 0.76 21.05
C MET A 573 -11.97 0.06 19.74
N ALA A 574 -12.90 -0.05 18.79
CA ALA A 574 -12.63 -0.58 17.47
C ALA A 574 -11.66 0.32 16.67
N ILE A 575 -11.74 1.65 16.81
CA ILE A 575 -10.76 2.58 16.22
C ILE A 575 -9.36 2.34 16.79
N ASP A 576 -9.25 2.15 18.10
CA ASP A 576 -7.95 1.88 18.74
C ASP A 576 -7.41 0.49 18.35
N TRP A 577 -8.27 -0.53 18.30
CA TRP A 577 -7.92 -1.89 17.86
C TRP A 577 -7.37 -1.94 16.44
N LEU A 578 -7.93 -1.13 15.53
CA LEU A 578 -7.45 -0.97 14.16
C LEU A 578 -6.07 -0.28 14.14
N ALA A 579 -5.91 0.79 14.91
CA ALA A 579 -4.65 1.53 14.96
C ALA A 579 -3.48 0.69 15.53
N GLU A 580 -3.74 -0.12 16.56
CA GLU A 580 -2.76 -1.09 17.11
C GLU A 580 -2.27 -2.12 16.07
N ARG A 581 -3.04 -2.30 14.99
CA ARG A 581 -2.77 -3.23 13.88
C ARG A 581 -2.32 -2.52 12.61
N GLY A 582 -1.88 -1.26 12.72
CA GLY A 582 -1.35 -0.47 11.61
C GLY A 582 -2.41 0.14 10.69
N ILE A 583 -3.67 0.17 11.11
CA ILE A 583 -4.80 0.70 10.34
C ILE A 583 -5.29 1.99 11.01
N GLU A 584 -4.62 3.11 10.74
CA GLU A 584 -4.94 4.38 11.38
C GLU A 584 -6.02 5.19 10.64
N LEU A 585 -7.15 5.42 11.31
CA LEU A 585 -8.25 6.28 10.84
C LEU A 585 -8.27 7.61 11.60
N ASN A 586 -7.26 8.44 11.35
CA ASN A 586 -6.92 9.63 12.13
C ASN A 586 -7.38 10.97 11.49
N ASP A 587 -8.00 10.95 10.31
CA ASP A 587 -8.79 12.07 9.76
C ASP A 587 -10.28 11.89 10.08
N ILE A 588 -11.03 13.00 10.14
CA ILE A 588 -12.42 13.00 10.60
C ILE A 588 -13.26 13.90 9.68
N THR A 589 -14.39 13.37 9.25
CA THR A 589 -15.41 14.07 8.45
C THR A 589 -16.82 13.82 9.02
N ILE A 590 -17.86 14.23 8.28
CA ILE A 590 -19.27 14.08 8.66
C ILE A 590 -20.10 13.49 7.52
N THR A 591 -21.15 12.77 7.90
CA THR A 591 -22.20 12.23 7.01
C THR A 591 -23.58 12.72 7.44
N GLY A 592 -24.59 12.48 6.61
CA GLY A 592 -25.96 12.93 6.87
C GLY A 592 -26.59 12.28 8.11
N GLY A 593 -27.41 13.05 8.82
CA GLY A 593 -28.10 12.59 10.03
C GLY A 593 -27.28 12.64 11.34
N MET A 594 -26.20 13.41 11.36
CA MET A 594 -25.33 13.61 12.52
C MET A 594 -25.09 15.10 12.79
N SER A 595 -24.91 15.49 14.07
CA SER A 595 -24.61 16.89 14.46
C SER A 595 -23.12 17.21 14.63
N VAL A 596 -22.25 16.21 14.72
CA VAL A 596 -20.80 16.39 15.00
C VAL A 596 -19.96 15.54 14.04
N ASP A 597 -18.80 16.08 13.65
CA ASP A 597 -17.78 15.37 12.88
C ASP A 597 -17.26 14.14 13.67
N ARG A 598 -17.62 12.94 13.20
CA ARG A 598 -17.28 11.67 13.88
C ARG A 598 -16.96 10.51 12.95
N THR A 599 -16.94 10.76 11.65
CA THR A 599 -16.66 9.74 10.64
C THR A 599 -15.15 9.68 10.39
N HIS A 600 -14.48 8.71 11.01
CA HIS A 600 -13.05 8.46 10.94
C HIS A 600 -12.62 7.87 9.60
N ARG A 601 -11.53 8.39 9.02
CA ARG A 601 -10.97 7.93 7.73
C ARG A 601 -9.44 8.11 7.70
N PRO A 602 -8.73 7.55 6.70
CA PRO A 602 -7.28 7.71 6.59
C PRO A 602 -6.85 9.17 6.43
N ALA A 603 -5.70 9.55 6.99
CA ALA A 603 -5.13 10.91 6.92
C ALA A 603 -5.00 11.45 5.49
N ASP A 604 -4.70 10.57 4.54
CA ASP A 604 -4.48 10.93 3.15
C ASP A 604 -5.78 11.14 2.37
N GLY A 605 -6.96 10.97 3.01
CA GLY A 605 -8.27 11.14 2.39
C GLY A 605 -8.66 10.03 1.41
N SER A 606 -7.93 8.90 1.39
CA SER A 606 -8.27 7.73 0.59
C SER A 606 -9.60 7.10 1.04
N ALA A 607 -10.20 6.32 0.14
CA ALA A 607 -11.42 5.57 0.43
C ALA A 607 -11.17 4.54 1.55
N VAL A 608 -11.98 4.59 2.61
CA VAL A 608 -11.77 3.76 3.81
C VAL A 608 -11.79 2.26 3.52
N GLY A 609 -12.57 1.82 2.53
CA GLY A 609 -12.80 0.40 2.24
C GLY A 609 -11.55 -0.33 1.79
N GLY A 610 -10.91 0.16 0.73
CA GLY A 610 -9.65 -0.40 0.24
C GLY A 610 -8.53 -0.34 1.29
N PHE A 611 -8.41 0.80 1.98
CA PHE A 611 -7.44 0.97 3.07
C PHE A 611 -7.65 -0.04 4.21
N LEU A 612 -8.91 -0.21 4.64
CA LEU A 612 -9.28 -1.13 5.72
C LEU A 612 -9.04 -2.59 5.31
N ILE A 613 -9.45 -3.00 4.10
CA ILE A 613 -9.26 -4.37 3.62
C ILE A 613 -7.77 -4.69 3.47
N SER A 614 -6.98 -3.80 2.87
CA SER A 614 -5.52 -3.97 2.74
C SER A 614 -4.88 -4.18 4.12
N GLY A 615 -5.19 -3.32 5.09
CA GLY A 615 -4.69 -3.43 6.45
C GLY A 615 -5.12 -4.71 7.17
N LEU A 616 -6.38 -5.13 7.02
CA LEU A 616 -6.89 -6.37 7.61
C LEU A 616 -6.24 -7.61 6.97
N VAL A 617 -6.05 -7.62 5.64
CA VAL A 617 -5.37 -8.70 4.91
C VAL A 617 -3.92 -8.85 5.35
N LYS A 618 -3.19 -7.74 5.56
CA LYS A 618 -1.85 -7.79 6.16
C LYS A 618 -1.86 -8.48 7.53
N ASN A 619 -2.89 -8.22 8.33
CA ASN A 619 -3.04 -8.84 9.66
C ASN A 619 -3.45 -10.33 9.61
N ILE A 620 -4.21 -10.74 8.58
CA ILE A 620 -4.47 -12.16 8.28
C ILE A 620 -3.18 -12.88 7.93
N ASN A 621 -2.38 -12.31 7.01
CA ASN A 621 -1.09 -12.87 6.59
C ASN A 621 -0.12 -12.99 7.77
N LYS A 622 0.00 -11.94 8.59
CA LYS A 622 0.86 -11.95 9.79
C LYS A 622 0.56 -13.09 10.75
N ARG A 623 -0.69 -13.57 10.80
CA ARG A 623 -1.16 -14.63 11.70
C ARG A 623 -1.23 -16.01 11.04
N ASN A 624 -0.91 -16.11 9.75
CA ASN A 624 -1.05 -17.33 8.97
C ASN A 624 -2.47 -17.93 9.02
N ILE A 625 -3.51 -17.08 9.12
CA ILE A 625 -4.91 -17.55 9.14
C ILE A 625 -5.26 -18.18 7.78
N ASP A 626 -5.94 -19.32 7.79
CA ASP A 626 -6.35 -20.04 6.59
C ASP A 626 -7.50 -19.33 5.87
N VAL A 627 -7.42 -19.25 4.53
CA VAL A 627 -8.47 -18.66 3.69
C VAL A 627 -8.74 -19.59 2.50
N MET A 628 -10.02 -19.92 2.29
CA MET A 628 -10.53 -20.63 1.12
C MET A 628 -11.39 -19.68 0.29
N LEU A 629 -10.88 -19.29 -0.88
CA LEU A 629 -11.60 -18.50 -1.88
C LEU A 629 -12.40 -19.41 -2.81
N GLU A 630 -13.33 -18.83 -3.57
CA GLU A 630 -14.19 -19.54 -4.55
C GLU A 630 -14.88 -20.78 -3.97
N THR A 631 -15.17 -20.70 -2.68
CA THR A 631 -15.71 -21.79 -1.89
C THR A 631 -16.95 -21.28 -1.18
N ALA A 632 -18.11 -21.81 -1.54
CA ALA A 632 -19.38 -21.47 -0.90
C ALA A 632 -19.65 -22.44 0.26
N VAL A 633 -19.97 -21.92 1.44
CA VAL A 633 -20.65 -22.76 2.45
C VAL A 633 -22.08 -22.96 2.00
N ILE A 634 -22.52 -24.22 1.91
CA ILE A 634 -23.87 -24.59 1.44
C ILE A 634 -24.75 -25.16 2.56
N ASP A 635 -24.15 -25.59 3.67
CA ASP A 635 -24.84 -26.16 4.82
C ASP A 635 -24.06 -25.95 6.12
N ILE A 636 -24.76 -25.74 7.23
CA ILE A 636 -24.18 -25.73 8.59
C ILE A 636 -24.63 -27.01 9.27
N LEU A 637 -23.67 -27.87 9.61
CA LEU A 637 -23.91 -29.17 10.22
C LEU A 637 -24.07 -29.01 11.73
N HIS A 638 -25.03 -29.74 12.29
CA HIS A 638 -25.33 -29.66 13.71
C HIS A 638 -25.72 -31.04 14.27
N ASP A 639 -25.31 -31.31 15.50
CA ASP A 639 -25.72 -32.47 16.28
C ASP A 639 -26.25 -32.02 17.65
N ALA A 640 -27.35 -32.62 18.09
CA ALA A 640 -28.08 -32.21 19.29
C ALA A 640 -28.36 -30.69 19.38
N GLY A 641 -28.40 -29.97 18.25
CA GLY A 641 -28.57 -28.51 18.22
C GLY A 641 -27.31 -27.68 18.55
N ALA A 642 -26.13 -28.28 18.46
CA ALA A 642 -24.84 -27.59 18.45
C ALA A 642 -24.12 -27.77 17.11
N VAL A 643 -23.43 -26.74 16.63
CA VAL A 643 -22.65 -26.78 15.39
C VAL A 643 -21.52 -27.81 15.52
N THR A 644 -21.36 -28.64 14.48
CA THR A 644 -20.30 -29.66 14.39
C THR A 644 -19.44 -29.53 13.14
N GLY A 645 -19.86 -28.71 12.17
CA GLY A 645 -19.11 -28.49 10.95
C GLY A 645 -19.86 -27.64 9.93
N VAL A 646 -19.24 -27.45 8.78
CA VAL A 646 -19.85 -26.84 7.60
C VAL A 646 -19.62 -27.72 6.37
N ARG A 647 -20.59 -27.74 5.46
CA ARG A 647 -20.39 -28.30 4.12
C ARG A 647 -20.06 -27.16 3.17
N VAL A 648 -18.93 -27.28 2.49
CA VAL A 648 -18.45 -26.32 1.51
C VAL A 648 -18.48 -26.91 0.11
N GLN A 649 -18.62 -26.04 -0.90
CA GLN A 649 -18.63 -26.39 -2.31
C GLN A 649 -17.72 -25.44 -3.09
N SER A 650 -16.77 -26.00 -3.85
CA SER A 650 -15.90 -25.22 -4.76
C SER A 650 -16.63 -24.84 -6.05
N GLU A 651 -16.01 -23.96 -6.85
CA GLU A 651 -16.47 -23.64 -8.22
C GLU A 651 -16.56 -24.88 -9.12
N ASP A 652 -15.68 -25.86 -8.93
CA ASP A 652 -15.66 -27.13 -9.67
C ASP A 652 -16.73 -28.14 -9.18
N ASN A 653 -17.66 -27.69 -8.33
CA ASN A 653 -18.71 -28.47 -7.68
C ASN A 653 -18.21 -29.58 -6.75
N GLU A 654 -16.94 -29.57 -6.36
CA GLU A 654 -16.45 -30.49 -5.34
C GLU A 654 -16.99 -30.09 -3.96
N GLN A 655 -17.51 -31.07 -3.22
CA GLN A 655 -18.02 -30.85 -1.88
C GLN A 655 -17.07 -31.42 -0.83
N LEU A 656 -16.87 -30.64 0.24
CA LEU A 656 -16.05 -31.02 1.38
C LEU A 656 -16.80 -30.72 2.67
N THR A 657 -16.57 -31.53 3.70
CA THR A 657 -17.03 -31.24 5.05
C THR A 657 -15.86 -30.77 5.89
N ILE A 658 -16.02 -29.63 6.56
CA ILE A 658 -15.05 -29.05 7.46
C ILE A 658 -15.61 -29.16 8.87
N ALA A 659 -14.95 -29.92 9.74
CA ALA A 659 -15.31 -30.08 11.13
C ALA A 659 -14.98 -28.80 11.90
N THR A 660 -15.94 -28.30 12.67
CA THR A 660 -15.74 -27.13 13.53
C THR A 660 -16.77 -27.07 14.65
N LYS A 661 -16.38 -26.52 15.80
CA LYS A 661 -17.29 -26.30 16.93
C LYS A 661 -18.02 -24.95 16.83
N GLY A 662 -17.44 -23.99 16.11
CA GLY A 662 -17.95 -22.62 16.04
C GLY A 662 -17.98 -22.09 14.61
N VAL A 663 -19.10 -21.51 14.20
CA VAL A 663 -19.21 -20.79 12.93
C VAL A 663 -19.54 -19.32 13.19
N ILE A 664 -18.86 -18.42 12.47
CA ILE A 664 -19.16 -16.99 12.44
C ILE A 664 -19.66 -16.65 11.03
N VAL A 665 -20.94 -16.34 10.91
CA VAL A 665 -21.53 -15.93 9.63
C VAL A 665 -21.34 -14.42 9.45
N ALA A 666 -20.54 -14.03 8.46
CA ALA A 666 -20.18 -12.65 8.14
C ALA A 666 -20.35 -12.36 6.64
N THR A 667 -21.41 -12.91 6.04
CA THR A 667 -21.64 -12.97 4.58
C THR A 667 -22.17 -11.68 3.95
N GLY A 668 -22.37 -10.63 4.75
CA GLY A 668 -23.05 -9.41 4.31
C GLY A 668 -24.55 -9.62 4.02
N GLY A 669 -25.13 -8.63 3.35
CA GLY A 669 -26.57 -8.52 3.08
C GLY A 669 -27.05 -9.17 1.78
N PHE A 670 -28.20 -8.70 1.28
CA PHE A 670 -28.86 -9.25 0.09
C PHE A 670 -29.22 -8.22 -0.99
N SER A 671 -28.62 -7.02 -0.94
CA SER A 671 -28.89 -5.91 -1.88
C SER A 671 -28.57 -6.20 -3.36
N ALA A 672 -27.84 -7.26 -3.68
CA ALA A 672 -27.57 -7.69 -5.06
C ALA A 672 -28.53 -8.81 -5.54
N ASN A 673 -29.36 -9.35 -4.66
CA ASN A 673 -30.38 -10.35 -5.00
C ASN A 673 -31.70 -9.64 -5.30
N ARG A 674 -31.95 -9.34 -6.58
CA ARG A 674 -33.16 -8.63 -7.02
C ARG A 674 -34.44 -9.32 -6.55
N ASP A 675 -34.54 -10.64 -6.65
CA ASP A 675 -35.75 -11.36 -6.27
C ASP A 675 -36.04 -11.22 -4.77
N MET A 676 -35.01 -11.32 -3.93
CA MET A 676 -35.15 -11.12 -2.49
C MET A 676 -35.46 -9.66 -2.13
N VAL A 677 -34.84 -8.70 -2.82
CA VAL A 677 -35.15 -7.27 -2.66
C VAL A 677 -36.62 -7.01 -3.01
N LEU A 678 -37.10 -7.45 -4.17
CA LEU A 678 -38.47 -7.20 -4.63
C LEU A 678 -39.52 -7.96 -3.83
N LYS A 679 -39.19 -9.11 -3.23
CA LYS A 679 -40.06 -9.79 -2.27
C LYS A 679 -40.43 -8.88 -1.10
N TYR A 680 -39.49 -8.08 -0.61
CA TYR A 680 -39.68 -7.23 0.57
C TYR A 680 -39.99 -5.76 0.24
N ARG A 681 -39.49 -5.25 -0.90
CA ARG A 681 -39.67 -3.89 -1.39
C ARG A 681 -39.94 -3.88 -2.90
N PRO A 682 -41.17 -4.22 -3.34
CA PRO A 682 -41.54 -4.24 -4.76
C PRO A 682 -41.37 -2.88 -5.46
N ASP A 683 -41.41 -1.79 -4.70
CA ASP A 683 -41.23 -0.42 -5.18
C ASP A 683 -39.81 -0.10 -5.66
N LEU A 684 -38.83 -0.98 -5.39
CA LEU A 684 -37.45 -0.84 -5.86
C LEU A 684 -37.20 -1.52 -7.22
N ASP A 685 -38.24 -1.91 -7.94
CA ASP A 685 -38.08 -2.47 -9.29
C ASP A 685 -37.42 -1.48 -10.25
N GLY A 686 -36.45 -1.97 -11.01
CA GLY A 686 -35.64 -1.17 -11.92
C GLY A 686 -34.51 -0.35 -11.28
N PHE A 687 -34.32 -0.37 -9.96
CA PHE A 687 -33.20 0.32 -9.31
C PHE A 687 -31.89 -0.43 -9.53
N VAL A 688 -30.81 0.32 -9.78
CA VAL A 688 -29.44 -0.20 -9.77
C VAL A 688 -28.98 -0.54 -8.35
N THR A 689 -27.96 -1.40 -8.20
CA THR A 689 -27.39 -1.74 -6.89
C THR A 689 -25.92 -1.35 -6.81
N THR A 690 -25.52 -0.72 -5.70
CA THR A 690 -24.12 -0.36 -5.46
C THR A 690 -23.28 -1.55 -4.98
N ASN A 691 -23.87 -2.73 -4.86
CA ASN A 691 -23.26 -3.87 -4.17
C ASN A 691 -22.39 -4.72 -5.10
N HIS A 692 -21.47 -5.48 -4.52
CA HIS A 692 -20.82 -6.57 -5.25
C HIS A 692 -21.81 -7.72 -5.51
N ARG A 693 -21.59 -8.48 -6.59
CA ARG A 693 -22.45 -9.60 -7.00
C ARG A 693 -22.64 -10.71 -5.94
N GLY A 694 -21.75 -10.78 -4.95
CA GLY A 694 -21.81 -11.76 -3.87
C GLY A 694 -22.84 -11.46 -2.77
N ALA A 695 -23.37 -10.24 -2.67
CA ALA A 695 -24.31 -9.85 -1.61
C ALA A 695 -25.74 -10.36 -1.89
N THR A 696 -25.94 -11.68 -1.78
CA THR A 696 -27.16 -12.36 -2.22
C THR A 696 -28.05 -12.91 -1.11
N GLY A 697 -27.69 -12.69 0.17
CA GLY A 697 -28.44 -13.21 1.32
C GLY A 697 -28.19 -14.67 1.67
N CYS A 698 -27.13 -15.29 1.14
CA CYS A 698 -26.87 -16.72 1.36
C CYS A 698 -26.65 -17.10 2.83
N GLY A 699 -25.97 -16.27 3.63
CA GLY A 699 -25.80 -16.54 5.06
C GLY A 699 -27.10 -16.47 5.86
N ILE A 700 -28.01 -15.55 5.50
CA ILE A 700 -29.36 -15.50 6.10
C ILE A 700 -30.09 -16.81 5.80
N ALA A 701 -30.11 -17.24 4.54
CA ALA A 701 -30.80 -18.46 4.13
C ALA A 701 -30.25 -19.72 4.80
N ILE A 702 -28.92 -19.83 4.97
CA ILE A 702 -28.30 -20.99 5.64
C ILE A 702 -28.58 -20.97 7.14
N LEU A 703 -28.56 -19.81 7.79
CA LEU A 703 -28.90 -19.70 9.21
C LEU A 703 -30.39 -19.99 9.46
N GLU A 704 -31.29 -19.56 8.59
CA GLU A 704 -32.72 -19.90 8.68
C GLU A 704 -32.96 -21.42 8.60
N LYS A 705 -32.19 -22.15 7.79
CA LYS A 705 -32.27 -23.63 7.71
C LYS A 705 -31.96 -24.31 9.04
N VAL A 706 -31.03 -23.76 9.83
CA VAL A 706 -30.70 -24.27 11.17
C VAL A 706 -31.57 -23.66 12.29
N GLY A 707 -32.63 -22.92 11.92
CA GLY A 707 -33.67 -22.45 12.82
C GLY A 707 -33.50 -21.01 13.32
N ALA A 708 -32.56 -20.25 12.76
CA ALA A 708 -32.36 -18.85 13.12
C ALA A 708 -33.61 -18.01 12.86
N ASP A 709 -33.86 -17.03 13.75
CA ASP A 709 -34.88 -16.02 13.55
C ASP A 709 -34.33 -14.86 12.70
N THR A 710 -35.24 -14.13 12.05
CA THR A 710 -34.91 -12.94 11.25
C THR A 710 -35.74 -11.74 11.68
N VAL A 711 -35.21 -10.54 11.46
CA VAL A 711 -35.85 -9.27 11.80
C VAL A 711 -35.57 -8.22 10.74
N ASP A 712 -36.50 -7.29 10.55
CA ASP A 712 -36.35 -6.10 9.71
C ASP A 712 -36.01 -6.36 8.22
N LEU A 713 -36.28 -7.55 7.65
CA LEU A 713 -35.94 -7.86 6.24
C LEU A 713 -36.58 -6.90 5.21
N GLY A 714 -37.64 -6.18 5.57
CA GLY A 714 -38.24 -5.10 4.78
C GLY A 714 -37.48 -3.77 4.78
N GLU A 715 -36.59 -3.59 5.75
CA GLU A 715 -35.79 -2.38 5.92
C GLU A 715 -34.58 -2.45 4.97
N ILE A 716 -34.80 -2.00 3.73
CA ILE A 716 -33.79 -1.91 2.66
C ILE A 716 -33.53 -0.44 2.35
N GLN A 717 -32.28 -0.03 2.50
CA GLN A 717 -31.82 1.34 2.24
C GLN A 717 -31.38 1.51 0.80
N ILE A 718 -31.81 2.63 0.22
CA ILE A 718 -31.27 3.18 -1.02
C ILE A 718 -30.27 4.30 -0.71
N HIS A 719 -29.21 4.39 -1.52
CA HIS A 719 -28.28 5.51 -1.49
C HIS A 719 -28.80 6.61 -2.41
N PRO A 720 -28.78 7.91 -2.03
CA PRO A 720 -29.33 8.98 -2.86
C PRO A 720 -28.48 9.29 -4.09
N THR A 721 -27.16 9.08 -4.02
CA THR A 721 -26.22 9.53 -5.04
C THR A 721 -25.47 8.37 -5.68
N VAL A 722 -26.00 7.85 -6.80
CA VAL A 722 -25.42 6.74 -7.57
C VAL A 722 -25.37 7.10 -9.06
N GLU A 723 -24.23 6.86 -9.71
CA GLU A 723 -24.07 6.92 -11.16
C GLU A 723 -24.75 5.69 -11.77
N GLN A 724 -25.69 5.90 -12.70
CA GLN A 724 -26.66 4.88 -13.08
C GLN A 724 -26.15 3.89 -14.12
N ASN A 725 -25.13 4.22 -14.93
CA ASN A 725 -24.65 3.31 -15.97
C ASN A 725 -23.78 2.19 -15.40
N THR A 726 -22.91 2.53 -14.46
CA THR A 726 -21.95 1.62 -13.85
C THR A 726 -22.37 1.20 -12.44
N SER A 727 -23.48 1.75 -11.93
CA SER A 727 -23.96 1.58 -10.55
C SER A 727 -22.94 2.03 -9.50
N TYR A 728 -22.04 2.95 -9.87
CA TYR A 728 -20.97 3.42 -9.00
C TYR A 728 -21.51 4.42 -7.97
N LEU A 729 -21.17 4.21 -6.70
CA LEU A 729 -21.60 5.08 -5.62
C LEU A 729 -20.79 6.38 -5.61
N ILE A 730 -21.47 7.53 -5.67
CA ILE A 730 -20.85 8.83 -5.50
C ILE A 730 -20.88 9.20 -4.02
N SER A 731 -19.69 9.36 -3.43
CA SER A 731 -19.48 9.45 -1.99
C SER A 731 -20.25 10.59 -1.34
N GLU A 732 -20.87 10.30 -0.20
CA GLU A 732 -21.54 11.31 0.64
C GLU A 732 -20.56 12.35 1.19
N SER A 733 -19.26 12.04 1.24
CA SER A 733 -18.21 13.01 1.61
C SER A 733 -18.14 14.20 0.65
N ILE A 734 -18.59 14.07 -0.61
CA ILE A 734 -18.66 15.20 -1.53
C ILE A 734 -19.68 16.23 -1.02
N ARG A 735 -20.87 15.78 -0.58
CA ARG A 735 -21.88 16.62 0.07
C ARG A 735 -21.40 17.15 1.42
N GLY A 736 -20.81 16.29 2.25
CA GLY A 736 -20.18 16.67 3.53
C GLY A 736 -19.01 17.65 3.40
N GLY A 737 -18.38 17.71 2.23
CA GLY A 737 -17.33 18.65 1.85
C GLY A 737 -17.84 20.03 1.42
N GLY A 738 -19.15 20.21 1.25
CA GLY A 738 -19.77 21.49 0.90
C GLY A 738 -20.59 21.49 -0.38
N ALA A 739 -20.58 20.38 -1.15
CA ALA A 739 -21.35 20.27 -2.38
C ALA A 739 -22.86 20.41 -2.15
N ILE A 740 -23.57 20.83 -3.21
CA ILE A 740 -25.03 20.98 -3.24
C ILE A 740 -25.68 20.05 -4.25
N LEU A 741 -26.99 19.82 -4.13
CA LEU A 741 -27.79 19.11 -5.12
C LEU A 741 -28.62 20.12 -5.92
N VAL A 742 -28.59 20.03 -7.24
CA VAL A 742 -29.42 20.87 -8.13
C VAL A 742 -30.23 20.01 -9.09
N ASN A 743 -31.46 20.43 -9.38
CA ASN A 743 -32.33 19.82 -10.38
C ASN A 743 -32.01 20.33 -11.81
N GLN A 744 -32.73 19.83 -12.82
CA GLN A 744 -32.55 20.26 -14.21
C GLN A 744 -32.88 21.76 -14.44
N GLN A 745 -33.60 22.40 -13.52
CA GLN A 745 -33.89 23.84 -13.55
C GLN A 745 -32.81 24.69 -12.87
N GLY A 746 -31.71 24.09 -12.40
CA GLY A 746 -30.59 24.80 -11.78
C GLY A 746 -30.87 25.25 -10.34
N GLN A 747 -31.86 24.66 -9.68
CA GLN A 747 -32.30 25.03 -8.33
C GLN A 747 -31.95 23.95 -7.32
N ARG A 748 -31.53 24.37 -6.11
CA ARG A 748 -31.56 23.49 -4.93
C ARG A 748 -33.01 23.13 -4.61
N PHE A 749 -33.23 21.93 -4.08
CA PHE A 749 -34.57 21.41 -3.81
C PHE A 749 -34.71 20.71 -2.45
N PHE A 750 -33.61 20.48 -1.74
CA PHE A 750 -33.62 19.80 -0.44
C PHE A 750 -32.35 20.07 0.38
N ASN A 751 -32.39 19.74 1.67
CA ASN A 751 -31.20 19.74 2.53
C ASN A 751 -30.33 18.51 2.22
N GLU A 752 -29.11 18.75 1.71
CA GLU A 752 -28.21 17.69 1.24
C GLU A 752 -27.62 16.81 2.35
N MET A 753 -27.76 17.23 3.62
CA MET A 753 -27.23 16.55 4.81
C MET A 753 -28.31 15.86 5.66
N GLU A 754 -29.56 15.80 5.18
CA GLU A 754 -30.61 14.96 5.77
C GLU A 754 -30.35 13.46 5.58
N THR A 755 -31.18 12.62 6.21
CA THR A 755 -31.08 11.16 6.10
C THR A 755 -31.30 10.67 4.67
N ARG A 756 -30.63 9.58 4.30
CA ARG A 756 -30.63 9.01 2.94
C ARG A 756 -32.02 8.77 2.38
N ASP A 757 -32.94 8.27 3.19
CA ASP A 757 -34.33 8.04 2.79
C ASP A 757 -35.05 9.33 2.35
N LYS A 758 -34.85 10.44 3.08
CA LYS A 758 -35.42 11.75 2.72
C LYS A 758 -34.77 12.34 1.47
N VAL A 759 -33.44 12.30 1.38
CA VAL A 759 -32.71 12.82 0.21
C VAL A 759 -33.09 12.01 -1.04
N SER A 760 -33.13 10.69 -0.96
CA SER A 760 -33.59 9.84 -2.07
C SER A 760 -35.04 10.12 -2.48
N ALA A 761 -35.95 10.26 -1.50
CA ALA A 761 -37.35 10.60 -1.79
C ALA A 761 -37.47 11.95 -2.52
N SER A 762 -36.66 12.95 -2.14
CA SER A 762 -36.65 14.25 -2.80
C SER A 762 -36.16 14.17 -4.25
N ILE A 763 -35.18 13.32 -4.56
CA ILE A 763 -34.69 13.11 -5.94
C ILE A 763 -35.72 12.34 -6.78
N ILE A 764 -36.37 11.32 -6.20
CA ILE A 764 -37.41 10.53 -6.88
C ILE A 764 -38.64 11.39 -7.23
N ALA A 765 -38.94 12.41 -6.41
CA ALA A 765 -40.04 13.34 -6.63
C ALA A 765 -39.78 14.36 -7.75
N LEU A 766 -38.53 14.51 -8.22
CA LEU A 766 -38.23 15.37 -9.37
C LEU A 766 -38.84 14.79 -10.66
N PRO A 767 -39.35 15.64 -11.58
CA PRO A 767 -39.90 15.19 -12.86
C PRO A 767 -38.95 14.27 -13.64
N GLU A 768 -37.66 14.58 -13.59
CA GLU A 768 -36.59 13.87 -14.28
C GLU A 768 -36.08 12.63 -13.52
N LYS A 769 -36.44 12.49 -12.23
CA LYS A 769 -36.00 11.40 -11.31
C LYS A 769 -34.48 11.27 -11.12
N TYR A 770 -33.72 12.32 -11.43
CA TYR A 770 -32.28 12.44 -11.19
C TYR A 770 -31.95 13.87 -10.74
N ALA A 771 -30.75 14.07 -10.21
CA ALA A 771 -30.22 15.39 -9.88
C ALA A 771 -28.73 15.47 -10.23
N TYR A 772 -28.14 16.65 -10.06
CA TYR A 772 -26.70 16.85 -10.17
C TYR A 772 -26.09 17.17 -8.81
N ILE A 773 -25.02 16.48 -8.43
CA ILE A 773 -24.12 16.96 -7.38
C ILE A 773 -23.25 18.04 -7.98
N LEU A 774 -23.30 19.26 -7.46
CA LEU A 774 -22.48 20.38 -7.91
C LEU A 774 -21.46 20.77 -6.85
N PHE A 775 -20.21 20.91 -7.26
CA PHE A 775 -19.10 21.31 -6.39
C PHE A 775 -18.01 22.10 -7.14
N ASP A 776 -17.14 22.76 -6.38
CA ASP A 776 -16.05 23.59 -6.89
C ASP A 776 -14.68 22.94 -6.62
N GLU A 777 -13.61 23.61 -7.05
CA GLU A 777 -12.23 23.11 -6.92
C GLU A 777 -11.83 22.85 -5.46
N GLN A 778 -12.31 23.66 -4.53
CA GLN A 778 -12.02 23.50 -3.10
C GLN A 778 -12.62 22.21 -2.53
N VAL A 779 -13.81 21.80 -2.98
CA VAL A 779 -14.39 20.50 -2.60
C VAL A 779 -13.57 19.36 -3.20
N ARG A 780 -13.14 19.47 -4.47
CA ARG A 780 -12.35 18.44 -5.17
C ARG A 780 -11.02 18.19 -4.45
N VAL A 781 -10.23 19.23 -4.19
CA VAL A 781 -8.90 19.12 -3.57
C VAL A 781 -8.96 18.51 -2.16
N LYS A 782 -10.07 18.71 -1.43
CA LYS A 782 -10.27 18.13 -0.09
C LYS A 782 -10.90 16.72 -0.09
N ASN A 783 -11.26 16.19 -1.26
CA ASN A 783 -11.88 14.88 -1.41
C ASN A 783 -11.28 14.13 -2.61
N LYS A 784 -10.24 13.32 -2.37
CA LYS A 784 -9.60 12.49 -3.42
C LYS A 784 -10.56 11.62 -4.22
N ALA A 785 -11.68 11.20 -3.64
CA ALA A 785 -12.72 10.46 -4.36
C ALA A 785 -13.25 11.23 -5.61
N ALA A 786 -13.23 12.56 -5.60
CA ALA A 786 -13.60 13.36 -6.75
C ALA A 786 -12.67 13.09 -7.95
N ASP A 787 -11.37 12.93 -7.72
CA ASP A 787 -10.39 12.67 -8.78
C ASP A 787 -10.61 11.30 -9.43
N GLU A 788 -11.05 10.31 -8.65
CA GLU A 788 -11.49 9.02 -9.20
C GLU A 788 -12.73 9.17 -10.10
N TYR A 789 -13.68 10.04 -9.73
CA TYR A 789 -14.86 10.29 -10.56
C TYR A 789 -14.49 11.03 -11.85
N LEU A 790 -13.52 11.95 -11.80
CA LEU A 790 -12.96 12.59 -12.99
C LEU A 790 -12.30 11.56 -13.91
N SER A 791 -11.43 10.69 -13.37
CA SER A 791 -10.70 9.71 -14.19
C SER A 791 -11.63 8.68 -14.85
N ARG A 792 -12.74 8.34 -14.18
CA ARG A 792 -13.78 7.45 -14.71
C ARG A 792 -14.73 8.13 -15.71
N GLY A 793 -14.60 9.44 -15.94
CA GLY A 793 -15.44 10.19 -16.87
C GLY A 793 -16.86 10.45 -16.36
N PHE A 794 -17.10 10.38 -15.04
CA PHE A 794 -18.41 10.64 -14.45
C PHE A 794 -18.72 12.14 -14.28
N VAL A 795 -17.69 12.98 -14.37
CA VAL A 795 -17.73 14.39 -14.01
C VAL A 795 -17.78 15.26 -15.26
N VAL A 796 -18.74 16.17 -15.31
CA VAL A 796 -18.74 17.29 -16.25
C VAL A 796 -18.07 18.48 -15.58
N SER A 797 -17.04 19.05 -16.21
CA SER A 797 -16.27 20.19 -15.69
C SER A 797 -16.36 21.42 -16.59
N ALA A 798 -16.30 22.62 -16.03
CA ALA A 798 -16.21 23.87 -16.77
C ALA A 798 -15.47 24.96 -15.97
N ALA A 799 -14.96 26.00 -16.64
CA ALA A 799 -14.22 27.05 -15.96
C ALA A 799 -15.14 27.98 -15.14
N SER A 800 -16.41 28.09 -15.52
CA SER A 800 -17.40 28.94 -14.88
C SER A 800 -18.75 28.23 -14.69
N PRO A 801 -19.62 28.69 -13.76
CA PRO A 801 -20.95 28.12 -13.60
C PRO A 801 -21.83 28.25 -14.84
N ARG A 802 -21.62 29.32 -15.63
CA ARG A 802 -22.36 29.55 -16.88
C ARG A 802 -22.02 28.49 -17.93
N GLU A 803 -20.73 28.26 -18.18
CA GLU A 803 -20.28 27.19 -19.08
C GLU A 803 -20.70 25.80 -18.58
N LEU A 804 -20.72 25.59 -17.26
CA LEU A 804 -21.19 24.33 -16.69
C LEU A 804 -22.68 24.13 -16.98
N ALA A 805 -23.49 25.18 -16.80
CA ALA A 805 -24.92 25.15 -17.11
C ALA A 805 -25.18 24.84 -18.59
N ASP A 806 -24.42 25.46 -19.50
CA ASP A 806 -24.52 25.21 -20.94
C ASP A 806 -24.23 23.73 -21.28
N LYS A 807 -23.17 23.15 -20.69
CA LYS A 807 -22.82 21.73 -20.90
C LYS A 807 -23.87 20.75 -20.38
N LEU A 808 -24.61 21.14 -19.35
CA LEU A 808 -25.62 20.30 -18.69
C LEU A 808 -27.05 20.59 -19.20
N ALA A 809 -27.22 21.54 -20.11
CA ALA A 809 -28.52 22.07 -20.53
C ALA A 809 -29.39 22.53 -19.33
N ILE A 810 -28.76 23.25 -18.40
CA ILE A 810 -29.40 23.90 -17.23
C ILE A 810 -29.52 25.40 -17.51
N ASP A 811 -30.55 26.05 -16.99
CA ASP A 811 -30.67 27.52 -17.06
C ASP A 811 -29.52 28.20 -16.29
N ALA A 812 -28.68 28.92 -17.03
CA ALA A 812 -27.46 29.51 -16.48
C ALA A 812 -27.72 30.64 -15.47
N ASP A 813 -28.82 31.38 -15.61
CA ASP A 813 -29.17 32.47 -14.70
C ASP A 813 -29.74 31.92 -13.39
N ALA A 814 -30.57 30.88 -13.47
CA ALA A 814 -31.07 30.14 -12.32
C ALA A 814 -29.92 29.48 -11.53
N LEU A 815 -28.96 28.84 -12.20
CA LEU A 815 -27.83 28.21 -11.52
C LEU A 815 -26.94 29.24 -10.81
N GLN A 816 -26.66 30.36 -11.45
CA GLN A 816 -25.89 31.45 -10.84
C GLN A 816 -26.63 32.06 -9.63
N ALA A 817 -27.95 32.24 -9.73
CA ALA A 817 -28.75 32.71 -8.61
C ALA A 817 -28.73 31.73 -7.43
N THR A 818 -28.81 30.43 -7.71
CA THR A 818 -28.69 29.35 -6.71
C THR A 818 -27.34 29.39 -5.99
N LEU A 819 -26.23 29.48 -6.74
CA LEU A 819 -24.88 29.55 -6.15
C LEU A 819 -24.69 30.82 -5.33
N ALA A 820 -25.08 31.98 -5.86
CA ALA A 820 -24.99 33.25 -5.13
C ALA A 820 -25.82 33.22 -3.83
N ARG A 821 -26.98 32.56 -3.84
CA ARG A 821 -27.83 32.41 -2.65
C ARG A 821 -27.21 31.46 -1.63
N TYR A 822 -26.77 30.27 -2.06
CA TYR A 822 -26.11 29.30 -1.18
C TYR A 822 -24.83 29.86 -0.55
N ASN A 823 -24.01 30.59 -1.32
CA ASN A 823 -22.77 31.19 -0.81
C ASN A 823 -23.03 32.17 0.34
N ARG A 824 -24.13 32.95 0.30
CA ARG A 824 -24.53 33.80 1.44
C ARG A 824 -24.94 32.98 2.68
N PHE A 825 -25.52 31.80 2.49
CA PHE A 825 -25.85 30.91 3.62
C PHE A 825 -24.60 30.33 4.26
N VAL A 826 -23.58 30.00 3.46
CA VAL A 826 -22.29 29.56 3.99
C VAL A 826 -21.62 30.67 4.79
N GLU A 827 -21.59 31.91 4.29
CA GLU A 827 -21.02 33.05 5.03
C GLU A 827 -21.72 33.29 6.37
N LYS A 828 -23.05 33.16 6.40
CA LYS A 828 -23.86 33.32 7.63
C LYS A 828 -23.90 32.08 8.53
N GLN A 829 -23.39 30.95 8.04
CA GLN A 829 -23.57 29.63 8.66
C GLN A 829 -25.05 29.30 8.95
N HIS A 830 -25.95 29.72 8.05
CA HIS A 830 -27.40 29.54 8.20
C HIS A 830 -28.08 29.45 6.83
N ASP A 831 -28.70 28.31 6.52
CA ASP A 831 -29.43 28.04 5.28
C ASP A 831 -30.93 28.31 5.46
N ASP A 832 -31.38 29.49 5.04
CA ASP A 832 -32.79 29.92 5.12
C ASP A 832 -33.73 29.10 4.21
N ASP A 833 -33.19 28.42 3.19
CA ASP A 833 -34.03 27.73 2.19
C ASP A 833 -34.43 26.32 2.66
N PHE A 834 -33.47 25.55 3.15
CA PHE A 834 -33.70 24.13 3.49
C PHE A 834 -33.22 23.75 4.90
N GLY A 835 -32.70 24.70 5.68
CA GLY A 835 -32.28 24.44 7.06
C GLY A 835 -31.06 23.54 7.18
N ARG A 836 -30.16 23.51 6.18
CA ARG A 836 -28.86 22.83 6.30
C ARG A 836 -28.03 23.48 7.41
N GLN A 837 -27.72 22.69 8.45
CA GLN A 837 -26.94 23.13 9.62
C GLN A 837 -25.49 22.65 9.61
N THR A 838 -25.20 21.54 8.93
CA THR A 838 -23.84 20.97 8.87
C THR A 838 -23.28 21.07 7.47
N ALA A 839 -21.96 20.92 7.37
CA ALA A 839 -21.22 20.96 6.09
C ALA A 839 -21.39 22.26 5.28
N LEU A 840 -21.70 23.39 5.91
CA LEU A 840 -21.58 24.73 5.31
C LEU A 840 -20.10 25.15 5.34
N ARG A 841 -19.27 24.52 4.51
CA ARG A 841 -17.80 24.58 4.63
C ARG A 841 -17.19 25.87 4.05
N HIS A 842 -17.37 26.11 2.76
CA HIS A 842 -16.86 27.28 2.05
C HIS A 842 -17.81 27.67 0.90
N PRO A 843 -17.86 28.95 0.51
CA PRO A 843 -18.59 29.37 -0.67
C PRO A 843 -18.12 28.62 -1.92
N LEU A 844 -19.04 28.10 -2.72
CA LEU A 844 -18.76 27.47 -4.00
C LEU A 844 -18.52 28.55 -5.06
N ASN A 845 -17.30 29.08 -5.11
CA ASN A 845 -16.94 30.21 -5.97
C ASN A 845 -15.53 30.11 -6.59
N GLN A 846 -14.80 29.01 -6.39
CA GLN A 846 -13.47 28.82 -6.96
C GLN A 846 -13.52 27.78 -8.10
N GLY A 847 -13.41 28.27 -9.35
CA GLY A 847 -13.34 27.41 -10.52
C GLY A 847 -12.07 26.53 -10.56
N PRO A 848 -12.08 25.42 -11.31
CA PRO A 848 -13.19 24.93 -12.13
C PRO A 848 -14.40 24.45 -11.32
N PHE A 849 -15.56 24.36 -11.97
CA PHE A 849 -16.81 23.86 -11.40
C PHE A 849 -17.13 22.50 -12.00
N TYR A 850 -17.73 21.64 -11.17
CA TYR A 850 -17.93 20.22 -11.46
C TYR A 850 -19.38 19.81 -11.18
N ALA A 851 -19.91 18.92 -12.02
CA ALA A 851 -21.20 18.29 -11.81
C ALA A 851 -21.16 16.79 -12.09
N ILE A 852 -21.90 16.01 -11.30
CA ILE A 852 -22.10 14.57 -11.52
C ILE A 852 -23.60 14.29 -11.53
N ARG A 853 -24.11 13.68 -12.59
CA ARG A 853 -25.51 13.23 -12.68
C ARG A 853 -25.70 11.99 -11.80
N ILE A 854 -26.69 12.04 -10.92
CA ILE A 854 -26.96 10.97 -9.95
C ILE A 854 -28.45 10.66 -9.86
N ALA A 855 -28.76 9.42 -9.47
CA ALA A 855 -30.09 9.03 -9.00
C ALA A 855 -29.95 7.98 -7.88
N PRO A 856 -31.02 7.65 -7.14
CA PRO A 856 -30.94 6.68 -6.07
C PRO A 856 -30.72 5.23 -6.56
N GLY A 857 -30.10 4.40 -5.72
CA GLY A 857 -29.88 2.97 -5.99
C GLY A 857 -29.89 2.11 -4.72
N VAL A 858 -30.20 0.82 -4.84
CA VAL A 858 -30.21 -0.15 -3.72
C VAL A 858 -28.80 -0.28 -3.13
N HIS A 859 -28.69 -0.21 -1.81
CA HIS A 859 -27.40 -0.03 -1.16
C HIS A 859 -27.12 -0.96 0.02
N HIS A 860 -28.06 -1.12 0.95
CA HIS A 860 -27.80 -1.87 2.18
C HIS A 860 -29.09 -2.48 2.74
N THR A 861 -29.00 -3.66 3.33
CA THR A 861 -30.15 -4.33 3.97
C THR A 861 -29.96 -4.31 5.48
N MET A 862 -30.77 -3.52 6.19
CA MET A 862 -30.65 -3.37 7.65
C MET A 862 -31.21 -4.57 8.40
N GLY A 863 -32.11 -5.32 7.76
CA GLY A 863 -32.63 -6.57 8.28
C GLY A 863 -31.72 -7.76 8.04
N GLY A 864 -31.91 -8.79 8.85
CA GLY A 864 -31.07 -9.98 8.83
C GLY A 864 -31.40 -10.93 9.97
N VAL A 865 -30.44 -11.77 10.33
CA VAL A 865 -30.58 -12.74 11.44
C VAL A 865 -30.55 -12.04 12.80
N VAL A 866 -31.28 -12.59 13.76
CA VAL A 866 -31.31 -12.07 15.13
C VAL A 866 -30.12 -12.61 15.93
N ILE A 867 -29.41 -11.71 16.61
CA ILE A 867 -28.35 -12.06 17.57
C ILE A 867 -28.64 -11.47 18.97
N ASN A 868 -27.98 -12.00 20.00
CA ASN A 868 -27.85 -11.30 21.28
C ASN A 868 -26.61 -10.37 21.30
N THR A 869 -26.35 -9.70 22.42
CA THR A 869 -25.18 -8.81 22.59
C THR A 869 -23.83 -9.53 22.52
N ASP A 870 -23.84 -10.86 22.64
CA ASP A 870 -22.65 -11.70 22.50
C ASP A 870 -22.48 -12.22 21.07
N THR A 871 -23.23 -11.68 20.10
CA THR A 871 -23.25 -12.09 18.68
C THR A 871 -23.72 -13.51 18.42
N ALA A 872 -24.25 -14.20 19.43
CA ALA A 872 -24.79 -15.55 19.29
C ALA A 872 -26.13 -15.49 18.55
N VAL A 873 -26.29 -16.34 17.54
CA VAL A 873 -27.51 -16.41 16.72
C VAL A 873 -28.65 -16.97 17.55
N LEU A 874 -29.82 -16.33 17.46
CA LEU A 874 -31.03 -16.73 18.20
C LEU A 874 -32.03 -17.44 17.28
N ASP A 875 -32.63 -18.51 17.78
CA ASP A 875 -33.76 -19.18 17.16
C ASP A 875 -35.07 -18.38 17.32
N ARG A 876 -36.14 -18.84 16.67
CA ARG A 876 -37.48 -18.22 16.76
C ARG A 876 -38.09 -18.18 18.18
N LYS A 877 -37.53 -18.95 19.11
CA LYS A 877 -37.91 -18.94 20.55
C LYS A 877 -36.92 -18.11 21.39
N LYS A 878 -36.05 -17.33 20.73
CA LYS A 878 -35.01 -16.49 21.34
C LYS A 878 -33.97 -17.27 22.15
N ARG A 879 -33.75 -18.54 21.82
CA ARG A 879 -32.70 -19.37 22.42
C ARG A 879 -31.46 -19.37 21.52
N VAL A 880 -30.29 -19.44 22.13
CA VAL A 880 -29.02 -19.50 21.39
C VAL A 880 -28.90 -20.79 20.58
N ILE A 881 -28.56 -20.66 19.30
CA ILE A 881 -28.10 -21.78 18.47
C ILE A 881 -26.63 -22.01 18.80
N ARG A 882 -26.33 -23.14 19.46
CA ARG A 882 -25.03 -23.37 20.08
C ARG A 882 -23.94 -23.48 19.01
N GLY A 883 -22.89 -22.66 19.14
CA GLY A 883 -21.79 -22.59 18.18
C GLY A 883 -22.06 -21.74 16.93
N ALA A 884 -23.23 -21.09 16.80
CA ALA A 884 -23.51 -20.19 15.69
C ALA A 884 -23.45 -18.72 16.12
N PHE A 885 -22.57 -17.95 15.50
CA PHE A 885 -22.39 -16.51 15.69
C PHE A 885 -22.61 -15.78 14.36
N ALA A 886 -22.95 -14.50 14.40
CA ALA A 886 -23.08 -13.67 13.20
C ALA A 886 -22.67 -12.22 13.44
N ALA A 887 -22.08 -11.58 12.43
CA ALA A 887 -21.61 -10.20 12.51
C ALA A 887 -21.70 -9.45 11.17
N GLY A 888 -21.90 -8.14 11.23
CA GLY A 888 -22.04 -7.25 10.08
C GLY A 888 -23.42 -7.29 9.43
N GLU A 889 -23.52 -6.90 8.15
CA GLU A 889 -24.80 -6.67 7.44
C GLU A 889 -25.71 -7.92 7.33
N VAL A 890 -25.22 -9.12 7.66
CA VAL A 890 -26.09 -10.31 7.75
C VAL A 890 -27.04 -10.25 8.95
N VAL A 891 -26.76 -9.40 9.94
CA VAL A 891 -27.47 -9.26 11.21
C VAL A 891 -28.52 -8.16 11.14
N GLY A 892 -29.72 -8.44 11.65
CA GLY A 892 -30.82 -7.48 11.78
C GLY A 892 -30.89 -6.80 13.14
N GLY A 893 -31.61 -5.66 13.21
CA GLY A 893 -31.95 -4.96 14.45
C GLY A 893 -30.94 -3.92 14.92
N ILE A 894 -29.70 -3.88 14.42
CA ILE A 894 -28.70 -2.87 14.82
C ILE A 894 -29.09 -1.48 14.29
N HIS A 895 -29.47 -1.40 13.01
CA HIS A 895 -29.68 -0.12 12.30
C HIS A 895 -31.15 0.31 12.22
N GLY A 896 -32.09 -0.54 12.62
CA GLY A 896 -33.52 -0.25 12.57
C GLY A 896 -34.00 0.12 11.17
N GLY A 897 -34.89 1.10 11.06
CA GLY A 897 -35.55 1.47 9.80
C GLY A 897 -34.73 2.32 8.84
N ASN A 898 -33.53 2.76 9.22
CA ASN A 898 -32.59 3.47 8.34
C ASN A 898 -31.20 3.58 8.96
N ARG A 899 -30.16 3.16 8.23
CA ARG A 899 -28.77 3.23 8.68
C ARG A 899 -28.13 4.61 8.41
N ILE A 900 -27.43 5.15 9.40
CA ILE A 900 -26.61 6.37 9.21
C ILE A 900 -25.32 6.06 8.42
N GLY A 901 -24.88 6.98 7.56
CA GLY A 901 -23.62 6.87 6.82
C GLY A 901 -22.44 6.65 7.76
N GLY A 902 -21.53 5.72 7.46
CA GLY A 902 -20.39 5.39 8.33
C GLY A 902 -20.66 4.37 9.45
N ASN A 903 -21.93 4.15 9.85
CA ASN A 903 -22.25 3.16 10.91
C ASN A 903 -21.97 1.71 10.48
N ALA A 904 -22.06 1.38 9.18
CA ALA A 904 -21.78 0.03 8.70
C ALA A 904 -20.33 -0.40 8.95
N ILE A 905 -19.36 0.50 8.71
CA ILE A 905 -17.94 0.18 8.95
C ILE A 905 -17.66 0.02 10.44
N ALA A 906 -18.31 0.84 11.28
CA ALA A 906 -18.21 0.67 12.72
C ALA A 906 -18.82 -0.67 13.17
N ASP A 907 -19.98 -1.05 12.64
CA ASP A 907 -20.71 -2.27 12.97
C ASP A 907 -19.86 -3.50 12.65
N ILE A 908 -19.38 -3.61 11.41
CA ILE A 908 -18.61 -4.79 11.00
C ILE A 908 -17.36 -5.00 11.86
N ILE A 909 -16.67 -3.94 12.27
CA ILE A 909 -15.47 -4.07 13.10
C ILE A 909 -15.85 -4.38 14.56
N VAL A 910 -16.80 -3.65 15.14
CA VAL A 910 -17.24 -3.85 16.54
C VAL A 910 -17.78 -5.26 16.75
N PHE A 911 -18.76 -5.67 15.94
CA PHE A 911 -19.38 -6.99 16.09
C PHE A 911 -18.53 -8.10 15.50
N GLY A 912 -17.66 -7.83 14.53
CA GLY A 912 -16.64 -8.77 14.07
C GLY A 912 -15.69 -9.16 15.20
N ILE A 913 -15.09 -8.18 15.88
CA ILE A 913 -14.24 -8.41 17.06
C ILE A 913 -15.01 -9.21 18.12
N GLN A 914 -16.24 -8.81 18.44
CA GLN A 914 -17.03 -9.47 19.47
C GLN A 914 -17.35 -10.94 19.11
N ALA A 915 -17.70 -11.20 17.85
CA ALA A 915 -17.97 -12.55 17.37
C ALA A 915 -16.72 -13.44 17.39
N GLY A 916 -15.57 -12.90 16.96
CA GLY A 916 -14.30 -13.61 17.03
C GLY A 916 -13.96 -14.05 18.46
N ARG A 917 -14.03 -13.11 19.41
CA ARG A 917 -13.76 -13.36 20.83
C ARG A 917 -14.71 -14.39 21.44
N ASN A 918 -16.00 -14.26 21.18
CA ASN A 918 -17.00 -15.13 21.78
C ASN A 918 -17.00 -16.53 21.17
N ALA A 919 -16.75 -16.65 19.86
CA ALA A 919 -16.56 -17.94 19.22
C ALA A 919 -15.31 -18.65 19.77
N ALA A 920 -14.17 -17.96 19.84
CA ALA A 920 -12.93 -18.53 20.40
C ALA A 920 -13.09 -18.95 21.87
N THR A 921 -13.85 -18.18 22.65
CA THR A 921 -14.19 -18.54 24.04
C THR A 921 -15.07 -19.79 24.10
N TYR A 922 -16.11 -19.86 23.25
CA TYR A 922 -17.04 -20.99 23.22
C TYR A 922 -16.37 -22.32 22.87
N VAL A 923 -15.48 -22.33 21.87
CA VAL A 923 -14.88 -23.59 21.36
C VAL A 923 -13.82 -24.20 22.29
N ARG A 924 -13.37 -23.41 23.27
CA ARG A 924 -12.45 -23.81 24.35
C ARG A 924 -13.16 -24.38 25.58
N MET A 925 -14.45 -24.11 25.75
CA MET A 925 -15.31 -24.75 26.75
C MET A 925 -15.67 -26.17 26.30
#